data_AF-R6AJF4-F1
#
_entry.id   AF-R6AJF4-F1
#
_cell.length_a   1.000
_cell.length_b   1.000
_cell.length_c   1.000
_cell.angle_alpha   90.00
_cell.angle_beta   90.00
_cell.angle_gamma   90.00
#
_symmetry.space_group_name_H-M   'P 1'
#
loop_
_entity.id
_entity.type
_entity.pdbx_description
1 polymer ?
#
loop_
_entity_poly.entity_id
_entity_poly.type
_entity_poly.pdbx_seq_one_letter_code
_entity_poly.pdbx_strand_id
1 'polypeptide(L)'
;MKSKFKENGKNRILAVIASAVMFCLVVLLVIVTRKTDAVADTSVIINGKEYSQDNKMKILEIVSEDYYDELGPIIGNSSGSVKWDDIVAKATDKKVASNSDVQKNMDVYLQYVNGILLNGTNYNLCLEYKSGNSYNYYTTSNDAIQKVGTLDVDNIKLIFCKKDGNSYIPMTTKNGSKLRDAFSFFVFGDKGMEGFVDLVIKKPSEVTKDDINDATIVYFSCKIHNAGILSAYNYLNGTNVSSTEKKWTLGDNDLSAETALYLYMLNATKGKAIMYNSADKGLGSDNKYSNIARICLTMSGIDRDQFVTDFAHTKEGISGGVTGKYYSGNVGYINIDDENGKKVINYYLESGEKRSFEDAGGSGPFAYWRSYQMIFEPENFKNNKSDWVTTFPIYNATETNRQKYIDKYVWEFNSDNAITSELMSSNVYPSNAQESDIKYGTTYDEAKTFTKDNKTIDAELTGAKIIQYIIGAYKRTPSESVNVLEIEPIGVYGYNTDGGKDIIKTWYGLPKTSSVTVNVTSMSINAFAGFNEDILSKYDLVIIGDRGSAQTVGKVFGSHMYNTDRTFTESSKTYNLNANDLTEKAFNKLFEFAQKGMPIALDKNVYYGNKSVVDSNTNMYKMRKSNLAMQLTKTGSSNIVWVDNDEVSDTLNYIYKPTSNISPNMKEYDGTEASVNERDFDKSLLVTFSGNVTVPVRDGSYKVKIYIDRNCDSMFSEDHTTDDTELFYCESDGTGIQWTNGGFSTTLSLPSGLTGYVGWKVEITDTDTGLRTYTSGAFALKNKERTINVLQIKSNSQESHLNLAPGSKFDEKFKSEAGITGFNLKVKEMTKTEFSEELKKNPKLLDDYSMIVMGFADNYGNDNDLSVDAIDAIKTYIDDGKSVLMTHDCMSYRENGTGKKAAGSYEKLNYATQQLKPLIGMKGGYSLTDTLIYKLSGVGPFTGSGDTTSTRMTSSLSKLNTGEVTSYPYGIDSSISVAPTHAQYFALNLETQVNGSDPVVWYTLDNGDKNYFSLSGQDAVNNYYIYSAGNVTYTSAGHSDMDKEGTDAEMELFVNTFVRAILAGNSAPQVSYTDAVYDDTQKAYSSYIKYNYTKFADRQLNFNFMISDADLIDGRGIINEAFMYVYNEEARTEESQKNGKFDSSKDKRLGYISIDGSGNVSLTSMPVSSGSSKVKSGVEYTVDNFWSLSGADDASLRQKLSDGTLKIGIQATDGHNGVGYAILNLQVKDLFNMD
;
A
#
# COMPACT_ATOMS: atom_id res chain seq x y z
N MET A 1 84.29 10.63 -3.92
CA MET A 1 83.51 10.52 -2.65
C MET A 1 82.72 11.80 -2.32
N LYS A 2 81.95 12.33 -3.29
CA LYS A 2 80.98 13.44 -3.08
C LYS A 2 79.84 13.29 -4.09
N SER A 3 78.91 12.36 -3.88
CA SER A 3 77.59 12.40 -4.57
C SER A 3 76.47 11.54 -3.95
N LYS A 4 76.62 10.99 -2.75
CA LYS A 4 75.61 10.07 -2.16
C LYS A 4 74.85 10.60 -0.92
N PHE A 5 74.63 11.91 -0.81
CA PHE A 5 73.94 12.48 0.37
C PHE A 5 72.85 13.53 0.12
N LYS A 6 72.37 13.72 -1.12
CA LYS A 6 71.33 14.76 -1.41
C LYS A 6 69.94 14.26 -1.79
N GLU A 7 69.68 12.96 -1.88
CA GLU A 7 68.36 12.43 -2.29
C GLU A 7 67.48 11.91 -1.14
N ASN A 8 68.04 11.52 0.02
CA ASN A 8 67.23 10.96 1.12
C ASN A 8 66.59 11.99 2.07
N GLY A 9 66.89 13.29 1.91
CA GLY A 9 66.30 14.35 2.74
C GLY A 9 64.89 14.77 2.31
N LYS A 10 64.64 14.87 0.99
CA LYS A 10 63.35 15.35 0.47
C LYS A 10 62.22 14.34 0.68
N ASN A 11 62.48 13.04 0.49
CA ASN A 11 61.44 12.01 0.67
C ASN A 11 61.06 11.81 2.14
N ARG A 12 61.99 12.03 3.09
CA ARG A 12 61.67 12.03 4.52
C ARG A 12 60.92 13.27 4.96
N ILE A 13 61.23 14.45 4.41
CA ILE A 13 60.49 15.68 4.70
C ILE A 13 59.07 15.61 4.11
N LEU A 14 58.89 15.08 2.89
CA LEU A 14 57.57 14.87 2.29
C LEU A 14 56.73 13.84 3.07
N ALA A 15 57.35 12.74 3.51
CA ALA A 15 56.66 11.76 4.35
C ALA A 15 56.29 12.35 5.72
N VAL A 16 57.16 13.13 6.36
CA VAL A 16 56.86 13.79 7.64
C VAL A 16 55.81 14.90 7.48
N ILE A 17 55.81 15.65 6.37
CA ILE A 17 54.76 16.63 6.07
C ILE A 17 53.43 15.92 5.76
N ALA A 18 53.44 14.83 4.98
CA ALA A 18 52.23 14.07 4.70
C ALA A 18 51.67 13.42 5.99
N SER A 19 52.52 12.87 6.85
CA SER A 19 52.13 12.34 8.16
C SER A 19 51.69 13.45 9.12
N ALA A 20 52.28 14.63 9.08
CA ALA A 20 51.85 15.78 9.88
C ALA A 20 50.52 16.36 9.37
N VAL A 21 50.29 16.39 8.05
CA VAL A 21 49.01 16.81 7.45
C VAL A 21 47.93 15.76 7.73
N MET A 22 48.26 14.47 7.64
CA MET A 22 47.34 13.39 7.98
C MET A 22 47.07 13.35 9.49
N PHE A 23 48.06 13.61 10.33
CA PHE A 23 47.89 13.74 11.78
C PHE A 23 47.12 15.01 12.13
N CYS A 24 47.33 16.14 11.44
CA CYS A 24 46.53 17.35 11.60
C CYS A 24 45.10 17.14 11.09
N LEU A 25 44.88 16.37 10.02
CA LEU A 25 43.55 15.99 9.52
C LEU A 25 42.86 15.01 10.45
N VAL A 26 43.58 14.04 11.02
CA VAL A 26 43.05 13.10 12.03
C VAL A 26 42.83 13.81 13.36
N VAL A 27 43.67 14.79 13.74
CA VAL A 27 43.45 15.64 14.91
C VAL A 27 42.32 16.63 14.65
N LEU A 28 42.15 17.17 13.44
CA LEU A 28 40.95 17.91 13.05
C LEU A 28 39.74 16.99 13.07
N LEU A 29 39.85 15.76 12.55
CA LEU A 29 38.78 14.77 12.60
C LEU A 29 38.45 14.42 14.04
N VAL A 30 39.45 14.27 14.92
CA VAL A 30 39.31 13.97 16.36
C VAL A 30 38.88 15.19 17.16
N ILE A 31 39.17 16.42 16.75
CA ILE A 31 38.63 17.66 17.33
C ILE A 31 37.19 17.88 16.84
N VAL A 32 36.88 17.49 15.60
CA VAL A 32 35.53 17.50 15.02
C VAL A 32 34.68 16.36 15.57
N THR A 33 35.26 15.20 15.92
CA THR A 33 34.56 14.02 16.46
C THR A 33 34.63 13.89 17.98
N ARG A 34 35.59 14.54 18.66
CA ARG A 34 35.51 14.82 20.10
C ARG A 34 34.92 16.20 20.31
N LYS A 35 33.66 16.35 19.93
CA LYS A 35 32.75 17.11 20.78
C LYS A 35 32.71 16.33 22.09
N THR A 36 33.38 16.87 23.11
CA THR A 36 33.13 16.53 24.50
C THR A 36 31.63 16.42 24.73
N ASP A 37 31.23 15.33 25.36
CA ASP A 37 29.87 15.09 25.82
C ASP A 37 29.26 16.35 26.48
N ALA A 38 28.00 16.60 26.13
CA ALA A 38 27.18 17.78 26.43
C ALA A 38 27.41 19.02 25.52
N VAL A 39 27.06 18.88 24.24
CA VAL A 39 26.67 20.03 23.40
C VAL A 39 25.16 19.91 23.18
N ALA A 40 24.40 20.87 23.70
CA ALA A 40 22.97 20.99 23.44
C ALA A 40 22.68 20.97 21.93
N ASP A 41 21.57 20.35 21.51
CA ASP A 41 21.11 20.34 20.12
C ASP A 41 21.24 21.76 19.51
N THR A 42 22.16 21.94 18.56
CA THR A 42 22.47 23.25 17.97
C THR A 42 21.49 23.66 16.86
N SER A 43 20.54 22.78 16.52
CA SER A 43 19.50 23.01 15.52
C SER A 43 18.24 22.16 15.78
N VAL A 44 17.11 22.56 15.22
CA VAL A 44 15.80 21.90 15.35
C VAL A 44 15.21 21.71 13.95
N ILE A 45 14.74 20.51 13.61
CA ILE A 45 14.10 20.24 12.31
C ILE A 45 12.57 20.28 12.46
N ILE A 46 11.90 21.11 11.67
CA ILE A 46 10.44 21.17 11.58
C ILE A 46 10.05 21.14 10.10
N ASN A 47 9.21 20.17 9.72
CA ASN A 47 8.74 19.98 8.34
C ASN A 47 9.88 19.95 7.31
N GLY A 48 10.93 19.17 7.62
CA GLY A 48 12.12 19.03 6.75
C GLY A 48 13.05 20.24 6.70
N LYS A 49 12.74 21.33 7.41
CA LYS A 49 13.60 22.53 7.49
C LYS A 49 14.37 22.53 8.81
N GLU A 50 15.68 22.66 8.71
CA GLU A 50 16.57 22.81 9.86
C GLU A 50 16.65 24.28 10.29
N TYR A 51 16.35 24.55 11.57
CA TYR A 51 16.42 25.86 12.19
C TYR A 51 17.54 25.91 13.21
N SER A 52 18.33 26.97 13.19
CA SER A 52 19.48 27.19 14.09
C SER A 52 19.67 28.68 14.36
N GLN A 53 20.72 29.05 15.11
CA GLN A 53 21.07 30.47 15.28
C GLN A 53 21.41 31.16 13.95
N ASP A 54 22.04 30.43 13.02
CA ASP A 54 22.47 30.96 11.71
C ASP A 54 21.36 30.86 10.66
N ASN A 55 20.39 29.95 10.86
CA ASN A 55 19.24 29.76 9.97
C ASN A 55 17.93 29.82 10.79
N LYS A 56 17.48 31.02 11.11
CA LYS A 56 16.30 31.23 11.96
C LYS A 56 14.97 31.03 11.20
N MET A 57 13.96 30.58 11.92
CA MET A 57 12.56 30.55 11.47
C MET A 57 12.05 31.99 11.32
N LYS A 58 11.88 32.44 10.08
CA LYS A 58 11.35 33.77 9.79
C LYS A 58 9.83 33.81 9.84
N ILE A 59 9.28 34.78 10.56
CA ILE A 59 7.86 35.15 10.51
C ILE A 59 7.78 36.49 9.78
N LEU A 60 7.02 36.53 8.68
CA LEU A 60 6.73 37.77 7.97
C LEU A 60 5.39 38.33 8.48
N GLU A 61 5.45 39.36 9.29
CA GLU A 61 4.28 40.09 9.79
C GLU A 61 4.02 41.29 8.88
N ILE A 62 2.89 41.25 8.17
CA ILE A 62 2.45 42.30 7.25
C ILE A 62 1.49 43.20 8.01
N VAL A 63 1.90 44.45 8.20
CA VAL A 63 1.22 45.43 9.05
C VAL A 63 0.75 46.63 8.25
N SER A 64 -0.42 47.18 8.59
CA SER A 64 -0.86 48.46 8.01
C SER A 64 0.10 49.62 8.33
N GLU A 65 0.69 49.62 9.53
CA GLU A 65 1.73 50.54 9.98
C GLU A 65 2.65 49.86 10.98
N ASP A 66 3.89 50.32 11.11
CA ASP A 66 4.92 49.65 11.91
C ASP A 66 4.49 49.38 13.37
N TYR A 67 3.70 50.29 13.97
CA TYR A 67 3.22 50.17 15.36
C TYR A 67 2.07 49.16 15.57
N TYR A 68 1.62 48.46 14.53
CA TYR A 68 0.66 47.34 14.62
C TYR A 68 1.33 46.00 14.96
N ASP A 69 2.64 45.99 15.10
CA ASP A 69 3.44 44.86 15.59
C ASP A 69 2.82 44.19 16.83
N GLU A 70 2.39 42.93 16.70
CA GLU A 70 1.87 42.13 17.82
C GLU A 70 2.87 41.11 18.35
N LEU A 71 3.74 40.57 17.49
CA LEU A 71 4.64 39.46 17.85
C LEU A 71 5.99 39.91 18.40
N GLY A 72 6.50 41.06 17.94
CA GLY A 72 7.82 41.57 18.28
C GLY A 72 8.07 41.64 19.79
N PRO A 73 7.15 42.20 20.58
CA PRO A 73 7.30 42.32 22.02
C PRO A 73 7.39 40.99 22.78
N ILE A 74 6.99 39.87 22.18
CA ILE A 74 7.05 38.54 22.81
C ILE A 74 8.14 37.62 22.25
N ILE A 75 8.86 38.02 21.18
CA ILE A 75 9.95 37.23 20.57
C ILE A 75 11.34 37.62 21.12
N GLY A 76 11.57 38.88 21.47
CA GLY A 76 12.91 39.32 21.93
C GLY A 76 12.99 40.78 22.36
N ASN A 77 14.12 41.17 22.96
CA ASN A 77 14.35 42.56 23.40
C ASN A 77 14.61 43.53 22.23
N SER A 78 15.26 43.01 21.18
CA SER A 78 15.65 43.72 19.96
C SER A 78 14.73 43.42 18.76
N SER A 79 13.61 42.75 19.00
CA SER A 79 12.64 42.33 17.97
C SER A 79 11.45 43.28 17.93
N GLY A 80 10.84 43.41 16.75
CA GLY A 80 9.66 44.26 16.56
C GLY A 80 9.95 45.69 16.14
N SER A 81 8.87 46.46 15.95
CA SER A 81 8.87 47.88 15.60
C SER A 81 9.08 48.78 16.81
N VAL A 82 8.70 48.31 18.00
CA VAL A 82 8.98 48.96 19.28
C VAL A 82 9.86 48.03 20.11
N LYS A 83 11.17 48.28 20.07
CA LYS A 83 12.16 47.43 20.75
C LYS A 83 12.39 47.94 22.17
N TRP A 84 12.48 47.02 23.13
CA TRP A 84 12.85 47.38 24.49
C TRP A 84 14.22 48.03 24.54
N ASP A 85 15.19 47.47 23.80
CA ASP A 85 16.56 47.97 23.78
C ASP A 85 16.64 49.41 23.25
N ASP A 86 15.78 49.80 22.30
CA ASP A 86 15.72 51.16 21.78
C ASP A 86 15.12 52.15 22.80
N ILE A 87 14.13 51.71 23.60
CA ILE A 87 13.55 52.53 24.68
C ILE A 87 14.62 52.81 25.73
N VAL A 88 15.34 51.78 26.14
CA VAL A 88 16.40 51.87 27.14
C VAL A 88 17.58 52.70 26.64
N ALA A 89 17.94 52.58 25.35
CA ALA A 89 19.02 53.36 24.74
C ALA A 89 18.76 54.88 24.71
N LYS A 90 17.52 55.35 24.89
CA LYS A 90 17.19 56.78 24.99
C LYS A 90 17.55 57.39 26.35
N ALA A 91 17.96 56.59 27.34
CA ALA A 91 18.43 57.09 28.63
C ALA A 91 19.73 57.87 28.47
N THR A 92 19.70 59.17 28.78
CA THR A 92 20.87 60.06 28.70
C THR A 92 21.85 59.87 29.87
N ASP A 93 21.34 59.47 31.03
CA ASP A 93 22.10 58.91 32.15
C ASP A 93 21.74 57.43 32.24
N LYS A 94 22.74 56.56 32.46
CA LYS A 94 22.52 55.11 32.64
C LYS A 94 21.63 54.81 33.84
N LYS A 95 21.37 55.81 34.69
CA LYS A 95 20.40 55.75 35.78
C LYS A 95 19.06 56.38 35.40
N VAL A 96 18.04 55.55 35.29
CA VAL A 96 16.64 55.95 35.06
C VAL A 96 15.96 56.26 36.40
N ALA A 97 15.51 57.50 36.56
CA ALA A 97 14.76 57.98 37.72
C ALA A 97 13.24 57.92 37.51
N SER A 98 12.48 57.94 38.62
CA SER A 98 11.01 58.00 38.60
C SER A 98 10.51 59.23 37.82
N ASN A 99 9.40 59.07 37.08
CA ASN A 99 8.77 60.10 36.25
C ASN A 99 9.58 60.63 35.05
N SER A 100 10.74 60.03 34.74
CA SER A 100 11.46 60.31 33.49
C SER A 100 10.69 59.76 32.28
N ASP A 101 10.91 60.35 31.10
CA ASP A 101 10.21 59.92 29.88
C ASP A 101 10.59 58.49 29.46
N VAL A 102 11.83 58.08 29.72
CA VAL A 102 12.28 56.69 29.52
C VAL A 102 11.51 55.73 30.42
N GLN A 103 11.41 56.04 31.72
CA GLN A 103 10.67 55.24 32.70
C GLN A 103 9.19 55.08 32.32
N LYS A 104 8.53 56.18 31.93
CA LYS A 104 7.12 56.13 31.49
C LYS A 104 6.95 55.21 30.28
N ASN A 105 7.85 55.28 29.29
CA ASN A 105 7.76 54.44 28.10
C ASN A 105 8.15 52.98 28.38
N MET A 106 9.05 52.71 29.33
CA MET A 106 9.31 51.36 29.86
C MET A 106 8.04 50.75 30.48
N ASP A 107 7.31 51.52 31.30
CA ASP A 107 6.05 51.07 31.89
C ASP A 107 4.94 50.89 30.84
N VAL A 108 4.84 51.79 29.87
CA VAL A 108 3.89 51.65 28.76
C VAL A 108 4.15 50.36 27.97
N TYR A 109 5.41 50.03 27.69
CA TYR A 109 5.78 48.78 27.04
C TYR A 109 5.43 47.55 27.89
N LEU A 110 5.80 47.55 29.18
CA LEU A 110 5.50 46.44 30.09
C LEU A 110 4.00 46.27 30.33
N GLN A 111 3.24 47.37 30.41
CA GLN A 111 1.78 47.33 30.54
C GLN A 111 1.12 46.79 29.26
N TYR A 112 1.65 47.13 28.08
CA TYR A 112 1.16 46.54 26.84
C TYR A 112 1.38 45.03 26.82
N VAL A 113 2.61 44.57 27.10
CA VAL A 113 2.91 43.12 27.09
C VAL A 113 2.15 42.38 28.19
N ASN A 114 2.21 42.83 29.44
CA ASN A 114 1.59 42.12 30.57
C ASN A 114 0.06 42.30 30.65
N GLY A 115 -0.42 43.49 30.30
CA GLY A 115 -1.83 43.88 30.45
C GLY A 115 -2.68 43.62 29.21
N ILE A 116 -2.08 43.39 28.04
CA ILE A 116 -2.80 43.06 26.80
C ILE A 116 -2.35 41.71 26.25
N LEU A 117 -1.06 41.53 25.93
CA LEU A 117 -0.61 40.32 25.23
C LEU A 117 -0.61 39.07 26.11
N LEU A 118 -0.25 39.21 27.40
CA LEU A 118 -0.20 38.15 28.40
C LEU A 118 -1.37 38.19 29.39
N ASN A 119 -2.37 39.03 29.11
CA ASN A 119 -3.52 39.20 29.98
C ASN A 119 -4.29 37.89 30.14
N GLY A 120 -4.73 37.58 31.36
CA GLY A 120 -5.42 36.34 31.68
C GLY A 120 -4.51 35.11 31.80
N THR A 121 -3.19 35.26 31.60
CA THR A 121 -2.23 34.17 31.80
C THR A 121 -1.55 34.24 33.17
N ASN A 122 -0.93 33.15 33.59
CA ASN A 122 -0.05 33.13 34.77
C ASN A 122 1.38 33.62 34.46
N TYR A 123 1.64 34.12 33.25
CA TYR A 123 2.97 34.51 32.79
C TYR A 123 3.09 36.02 32.60
N ASN A 124 4.27 36.55 32.86
CA ASN A 124 4.54 37.99 32.84
C ASN A 124 5.96 38.23 32.33
N LEU A 125 6.13 39.28 31.54
CA LEU A 125 7.42 39.89 31.26
C LEU A 125 7.87 40.69 32.49
N CYS A 126 9.02 40.32 33.04
CA CYS A 126 9.59 40.92 34.25
C CYS A 126 10.95 41.56 33.99
N LEU A 127 11.18 42.67 34.68
CA LEU A 127 12.48 43.29 34.88
C LEU A 127 13.23 42.51 35.94
N GLU A 128 14.26 41.80 35.52
CA GLU A 128 15.29 41.29 36.41
C GLU A 128 16.22 42.43 36.81
N TYR A 129 16.33 42.64 38.12
CA TYR A 129 17.28 43.57 38.70
C TYR A 129 18.11 42.88 39.78
N LYS A 130 19.43 43.02 39.68
CA LYS A 130 20.37 42.46 40.66
C LYS A 130 20.56 43.43 41.83
N SER A 131 20.17 43.02 43.03
CA SER A 131 20.43 43.76 44.28
C SER A 131 21.31 42.92 45.20
N GLY A 132 22.59 43.28 45.31
CA GLY A 132 23.59 42.46 46.01
C GLY A 132 23.82 41.10 45.33
N ASN A 133 23.64 40.00 46.08
CA ASN A 133 23.74 38.63 45.58
C ASN A 133 22.39 38.03 45.14
N SER A 134 21.29 38.77 45.25
CA SER A 134 19.95 38.28 44.94
C SER A 134 19.36 38.98 43.72
N TYR A 135 18.59 38.24 42.93
CA TYR A 135 17.84 38.77 41.80
C TYR A 135 16.39 39.01 42.22
N ASN A 136 15.87 40.20 41.89
CA ASN A 136 14.48 40.57 42.09
C ASN A 136 13.80 40.77 40.74
N TYR A 137 12.48 40.52 40.69
CA TYR A 137 11.70 40.50 39.46
C TYR A 137 10.48 41.40 39.61
N TYR A 138 10.32 42.37 38.70
CA TYR A 138 9.26 43.37 38.75
C TYR A 138 8.51 43.43 37.42
N THR A 139 7.18 43.56 37.45
CA THR A 139 6.35 43.66 36.23
C THR A 139 6.16 45.10 35.76
N THR A 140 6.61 46.09 36.53
CA THR A 140 6.69 47.51 36.14
C THR A 140 8.05 48.09 36.54
N SER A 141 8.53 49.06 35.77
CA SER A 141 9.74 49.82 36.09
C SER A 141 9.53 50.74 37.29
N ASN A 142 8.33 51.30 37.46
CA ASN A 142 8.01 52.15 38.62
C ASN A 142 8.11 51.37 39.95
N ASP A 143 7.59 50.14 40.01
CA ASP A 143 7.69 49.32 41.22
C ASP A 143 9.15 48.97 41.54
N ALA A 144 9.96 48.69 40.52
CA ALA A 144 11.38 48.46 40.68
C ALA A 144 12.08 49.71 41.25
N ILE A 145 11.83 50.90 40.66
CA ILE A 145 12.40 52.18 41.11
C ILE A 145 11.99 52.52 42.54
N GLN A 146 10.74 52.30 42.93
CA GLN A 146 10.29 52.53 44.31
C GLN A 146 11.05 51.68 45.34
N LYS A 147 11.59 50.53 44.92
CA LYS A 147 12.39 49.64 45.78
C LYS A 147 13.88 49.95 45.75
N VAL A 148 14.44 50.36 44.61
CA VAL A 148 15.91 50.48 44.42
C VAL A 148 16.40 51.92 44.18
N GLY A 149 15.49 52.90 44.14
CA GLY A 149 15.79 54.33 44.01
C GLY A 149 15.97 54.80 42.56
N THR A 150 16.90 54.19 41.83
CA THR A 150 17.15 54.45 40.39
C THR A 150 17.51 53.15 39.69
N LEU A 151 16.98 52.96 38.48
CA LEU A 151 17.27 51.78 37.67
C LEU A 151 18.51 51.99 36.81
N ASP A 152 19.51 51.13 36.95
CA ASP A 152 20.70 51.13 36.10
C ASP A 152 20.45 50.27 34.86
N VAL A 153 20.37 50.90 33.70
CA VAL A 153 20.00 50.26 32.43
C VAL A 153 20.94 49.13 32.01
N ASP A 154 22.22 49.20 32.38
CA ASP A 154 23.21 48.16 32.07
C ASP A 154 22.97 46.87 32.91
N ASN A 155 22.23 47.00 34.01
CA ASN A 155 21.99 45.93 34.99
C ASN A 155 20.55 45.40 34.95
N ILE A 156 19.74 45.85 33.99
CA ILE A 156 18.36 45.41 33.79
C ILE A 156 18.32 44.39 32.66
N LYS A 157 17.62 43.29 32.90
CA LYS A 157 17.29 42.32 31.84
C LYS A 157 15.79 42.07 31.84
N LEU A 158 15.21 41.98 30.65
CA LEU A 158 13.87 41.45 30.50
C LEU A 158 13.91 39.93 30.43
N ILE A 159 13.07 39.30 31.24
CA ILE A 159 12.89 37.85 31.26
C ILE A 159 11.42 37.52 31.38
N PHE A 160 11.05 36.33 30.92
CA PHE A 160 9.73 35.77 31.07
C PHE A 160 9.63 35.07 32.43
N CYS A 161 8.57 35.34 33.18
CA CYS A 161 8.35 34.80 34.51
C CYS A 161 6.95 34.21 34.64
N LYS A 162 6.81 33.22 35.52
CA LYS A 162 5.53 32.70 36.00
C LYS A 162 5.20 33.31 37.35
N LYS A 163 3.96 33.75 37.54
CA LYS A 163 3.44 34.24 38.81
C LYS A 163 3.24 33.06 39.77
N ASP A 164 3.79 33.17 40.97
CA ASP A 164 3.62 32.20 42.06
C ASP A 164 3.29 32.96 43.36
N GLY A 165 2.00 32.96 43.72
CA GLY A 165 1.47 33.83 44.77
C GLY A 165 1.75 35.31 44.51
N ASN A 166 2.53 35.93 45.39
CA ASN A 166 2.96 37.33 45.30
C ASN A 166 4.37 37.50 44.67
N SER A 167 4.99 36.41 44.23
CA SER A 167 6.35 36.41 43.66
C SER A 167 6.32 36.05 42.17
N TYR A 168 7.39 36.40 41.46
CA TYR A 168 7.58 36.06 40.06
C TYR A 168 8.82 35.17 39.91
N ILE A 169 8.64 34.00 39.32
CA ILE A 169 9.69 33.00 39.13
C ILE A 169 10.14 33.02 37.66
N PRO A 170 11.44 33.22 37.37
CA PRO A 170 11.98 33.14 36.02
C PRO A 170 11.67 31.81 35.34
N MET A 171 11.25 31.89 34.09
CA MET A 171 11.20 30.74 33.19
C MET A 171 12.61 30.46 32.65
N THR A 172 12.96 29.19 32.53
CA THR A 172 14.27 28.76 32.01
C THR A 172 14.11 27.79 30.86
N THR A 173 14.99 27.90 29.86
CA THR A 173 15.20 26.90 28.82
C THR A 173 15.69 25.57 29.41
N LYS A 174 15.69 24.51 28.60
CA LYS A 174 16.25 23.18 28.94
C LYS A 174 17.70 23.24 29.43
N ASN A 175 18.48 24.22 28.97
CA ASN A 175 19.88 24.42 29.35
C ASN A 175 20.05 25.34 30.58
N GLY A 176 18.97 25.75 31.23
CA GLY A 176 18.98 26.58 32.44
C GLY A 176 19.09 28.10 32.19
N SER A 177 19.22 28.55 30.94
CA SER A 177 19.21 29.98 30.59
C SER A 177 17.80 30.56 30.77
N LYS A 178 17.70 31.80 31.28
CA LYS A 178 16.42 32.51 31.46
C LYS A 178 15.80 32.86 30.11
N LEU A 179 14.49 32.66 29.99
CA LEU A 179 13.74 32.76 28.74
C LEU A 179 13.28 34.20 28.46
N ARG A 180 13.31 34.63 27.20
CA ARG A 180 12.70 35.91 26.75
C ARG A 180 11.80 35.73 25.52
N ASP A 181 12.07 34.74 24.69
CA ASP A 181 11.26 34.40 23.51
C ASP A 181 10.03 33.58 23.93
N ALA A 182 9.02 34.31 24.42
CA ALA A 182 7.77 33.75 24.88
C ALA A 182 7.02 33.05 23.72
N PHE A 183 7.06 33.61 22.51
CA PHE A 183 6.46 32.95 21.34
C PHE A 183 7.01 31.54 21.15
N SER A 184 8.34 31.39 21.09
CA SER A 184 8.98 30.08 20.93
C SER A 184 8.65 29.14 22.07
N PHE A 185 8.58 29.65 23.31
CA PHE A 185 8.18 28.85 24.46
C PHE A 185 6.76 28.30 24.34
N PHE A 186 5.77 29.14 24.00
CA PHE A 186 4.38 28.68 23.89
C PHE A 186 4.20 27.74 22.71
N VAL A 187 4.75 28.10 21.55
CA VAL A 187 4.58 27.31 20.33
C VAL A 187 5.37 26.01 20.38
N PHE A 188 6.60 25.99 20.88
CA PHE A 188 7.49 24.81 20.78
C PHE A 188 7.82 24.13 22.10
N GLY A 189 7.51 24.75 23.24
CA GLY A 189 7.83 24.21 24.57
C GLY A 189 9.33 24.06 24.80
N ASP A 190 9.73 22.94 25.43
CA ASP A 190 11.12 22.64 25.77
C ASP A 190 11.99 22.20 24.57
N LYS A 191 11.48 22.31 23.33
CA LYS A 191 12.20 21.92 22.09
C LYS A 191 13.42 22.79 21.76
N GLY A 192 13.76 23.79 22.57
CA GLY A 192 14.98 24.57 22.39
C GLY A 192 14.95 25.59 21.25
N MET A 193 13.77 26.01 20.78
CA MET A 193 13.60 27.03 19.74
C MET A 193 13.91 28.47 20.20
N GLU A 194 14.34 28.67 21.45
CA GLU A 194 14.72 29.98 21.99
C GLU A 194 15.77 30.66 21.10
N GLY A 195 15.43 31.82 20.54
CA GLY A 195 16.34 32.59 19.68
C GLY A 195 16.54 32.02 18.28
N PHE A 196 15.82 30.96 17.90
CA PHE A 196 15.77 30.43 16.53
C PHE A 196 14.61 31.03 15.73
N VAL A 197 13.85 31.97 16.28
CA VAL A 197 12.80 32.71 15.57
C VAL A 197 13.29 34.13 15.24
N ASP A 198 12.98 34.59 14.04
CA ASP A 198 13.23 35.95 13.57
C ASP A 198 11.94 36.57 13.04
N LEU A 199 11.69 37.83 13.36
CA LEU A 199 10.48 38.55 12.97
C LEU A 199 10.84 39.62 11.95
N VAL A 200 10.22 39.54 10.77
CA VAL A 200 10.33 40.51 9.69
C VAL A 200 9.01 41.24 9.58
N ILE A 201 9.01 42.55 9.82
CA ILE A 201 7.82 43.40 9.76
C ILE A 201 7.89 44.25 8.50
N LYS A 202 6.82 44.27 7.70
CA LYS A 202 6.74 45.06 6.47
C LYS A 202 5.35 45.63 6.23
N LYS A 203 5.29 46.79 5.58
CA LYS A 203 4.05 47.31 5.01
C LYS A 203 3.71 46.55 3.72
N PRO A 204 2.42 46.41 3.33
CA PRO A 204 2.05 45.65 2.14
C PRO A 204 2.77 46.07 0.85
N SER A 205 3.02 47.36 0.67
CA SER A 205 3.73 47.91 -0.51
C SER A 205 5.22 47.53 -0.58
N GLU A 206 5.80 47.06 0.52
CA GLU A 206 7.23 46.72 0.65
C GLU A 206 7.48 45.19 0.58
N VAL A 207 6.40 44.40 0.56
CA VAL A 207 6.47 42.93 0.52
C VAL A 207 6.83 42.45 -0.87
N THR A 208 7.92 41.71 -0.95
CA THR A 208 8.40 41.06 -2.16
C THR A 208 8.10 39.55 -2.15
N LYS A 209 8.25 38.89 -3.30
CA LYS A 209 8.13 37.43 -3.40
C LYS A 209 9.23 36.70 -2.62
N ASP A 210 10.42 37.30 -2.50
CA ASP A 210 11.54 36.73 -1.75
C ASP A 210 11.24 36.73 -0.24
N ASP A 211 10.63 37.80 0.28
CA ASP A 211 10.17 37.84 1.67
C ASP A 211 9.19 36.70 1.97
N ILE A 212 8.26 36.42 1.05
CA ILE A 212 7.29 35.34 1.18
C ILE A 212 7.98 33.97 1.14
N ASN A 213 8.97 33.78 0.26
CA ASN A 213 9.70 32.52 0.14
C ASN A 213 10.49 32.18 1.40
N ASP A 214 11.22 33.17 1.92
CA ASP A 214 12.04 33.10 3.12
C ASP A 214 11.21 32.88 4.39
N ALA A 215 9.98 33.41 4.44
CA ALA A 215 9.10 33.28 5.59
C ALA A 215 8.65 31.82 5.79
N THR A 216 8.70 31.35 7.03
CA THR A 216 8.02 30.10 7.43
C THR A 216 6.53 30.35 7.63
N ILE A 217 6.18 31.49 8.22
CA ILE A 217 4.81 31.92 8.50
C ILE A 217 4.61 33.33 7.94
N VAL A 218 3.50 33.57 7.26
CA VAL A 218 3.02 34.92 6.90
C VAL A 218 1.84 35.27 7.79
N TYR A 219 1.90 36.42 8.45
CA TYR A 219 0.85 36.89 9.35
C TYR A 219 0.32 38.26 8.90
N PHE A 220 -0.99 38.37 8.67
CA PHE A 220 -1.65 39.65 8.40
C PHE A 220 -2.14 40.28 9.71
N SER A 221 -1.71 41.53 9.98
CA SER A 221 -2.10 42.29 11.16
C SER A 221 -2.57 43.70 10.79
N CYS A 222 -3.89 43.88 10.66
CA CYS A 222 -4.51 45.15 10.23
C CYS A 222 -5.28 45.89 11.34
N LYS A 223 -5.27 45.39 12.59
CA LYS A 223 -6.10 45.92 13.68
C LYS A 223 -5.23 46.45 14.83
N ILE A 224 -5.55 47.65 15.34
CA ILE A 224 -4.90 48.20 16.53
C ILE A 224 -5.62 47.65 17.76
N HIS A 225 -4.94 46.85 18.56
CA HIS A 225 -5.51 46.32 19.81
C HIS A 225 -5.24 47.22 21.03
N ASN A 226 -4.36 48.24 20.97
CA ASN A 226 -4.18 49.25 22.04
C ASN A 226 -3.40 50.52 21.62
N ALA A 227 -3.64 51.67 22.28
CA ALA A 227 -2.93 52.94 22.11
C ALA A 227 -1.58 53.05 22.85
N GLY A 228 -1.25 52.12 23.75
CA GLY A 228 -0.01 52.12 24.55
C GLY A 228 1.25 51.95 23.70
N ILE A 229 1.30 50.91 22.85
CA ILE A 229 2.47 50.64 21.99
C ILE A 229 2.71 51.78 20.98
N LEU A 230 1.65 52.43 20.50
CA LEU A 230 1.73 53.64 19.68
C LEU A 230 2.41 54.80 20.41
N SER A 231 2.19 54.94 21.72
CA SER A 231 2.83 55.99 22.53
C SER A 231 4.35 55.76 22.64
N ALA A 232 4.76 54.51 22.86
CA ALA A 232 6.18 54.13 22.84
C ALA A 232 6.81 54.31 21.45
N TYR A 233 6.09 53.94 20.39
CA TYR A 233 6.51 54.17 19.00
C TYR A 233 6.73 55.66 18.70
N ASN A 234 5.78 56.52 19.08
CA ASN A 234 5.86 57.96 18.92
C ASN A 234 7.07 58.56 19.67
N TYR A 235 7.31 58.08 20.90
CA TYR A 235 8.47 58.47 21.68
C TYR A 235 9.81 58.10 21.01
N LEU A 236 9.93 56.87 20.50
CA LEU A 236 11.15 56.39 19.85
C LEU A 236 11.48 57.18 18.59
N ASN A 237 10.47 57.42 17.75
CA ASN A 237 10.61 58.03 16.43
C ASN A 237 10.48 59.55 16.42
N GLY A 238 10.10 60.17 17.54
CA GLY A 238 9.85 61.62 17.60
C GLY A 238 8.61 62.04 16.78
N THR A 239 7.66 61.13 16.62
CA THR A 239 6.42 61.35 15.86
C THR A 239 5.23 61.63 16.78
N ASN A 240 4.15 62.17 16.23
CA ASN A 240 2.88 62.39 16.95
C ASN A 240 1.72 61.80 16.13
N VAL A 241 1.84 60.51 15.76
CA VAL A 241 0.81 59.82 14.99
C VAL A 241 -0.36 59.47 15.91
N SER A 242 -1.60 59.73 15.48
CA SER A 242 -2.83 59.39 16.19
C SER A 242 -3.33 57.98 15.83
N SER A 243 -3.94 57.26 16.77
CA SER A 243 -4.53 55.95 16.50
C SER A 243 -5.76 56.05 15.61
N THR A 244 -5.65 55.66 14.35
CA THR A 244 -6.79 55.40 13.46
C THR A 244 -6.72 53.96 12.97
N GLU A 245 -7.85 53.25 13.05
CA GLU A 245 -7.96 51.89 12.51
C GLU A 245 -7.80 51.95 10.98
N LYS A 246 -6.67 51.46 10.47
CA LYS A 246 -6.39 51.29 9.04
C LYS A 246 -6.71 49.86 8.58
N LYS A 247 -7.85 49.71 7.91
CA LYS A 247 -8.19 48.50 7.17
C LYS A 247 -7.37 48.37 5.89
N TRP A 248 -7.29 47.16 5.35
CA TRP A 248 -6.74 46.94 4.01
C TRP A 248 -7.57 47.72 2.98
N THR A 249 -6.91 48.49 2.13
CA THR A 249 -7.57 49.39 1.16
C THR A 249 -6.92 49.21 -0.19
N LEU A 250 -7.73 48.90 -1.21
CA LEU A 250 -7.25 48.52 -2.53
C LEU A 250 -6.23 49.53 -3.07
N GLY A 251 -5.02 49.07 -3.40
CA GLY A 251 -3.94 49.87 -3.98
C GLY A 251 -3.11 50.73 -3.02
N ASP A 252 -3.68 51.28 -1.94
CA ASP A 252 -2.97 52.20 -1.03
C ASP A 252 -2.40 51.49 0.21
N ASN A 253 -3.15 50.53 0.78
CA ASN A 253 -2.74 49.68 1.90
C ASN A 253 -3.08 48.23 1.56
N ASP A 254 -2.37 47.69 0.58
CA ASP A 254 -2.67 46.41 -0.04
C ASP A 254 -1.42 45.79 -0.67
N LEU A 255 -1.44 44.47 -0.83
CA LEU A 255 -0.45 43.79 -1.66
C LEU A 255 -0.74 44.08 -3.13
N SER A 256 0.32 44.09 -3.95
CA SER A 256 0.12 44.02 -5.40
C SER A 256 -0.65 42.74 -5.75
N ALA A 257 -1.52 42.79 -6.76
CA ALA A 257 -2.31 41.62 -7.17
C ALA A 257 -1.42 40.40 -7.48
N GLU A 258 -0.24 40.62 -8.07
CA GLU A 258 0.72 39.55 -8.34
C GLU A 258 1.33 38.96 -7.07
N THR A 259 1.68 39.80 -6.08
CA THR A 259 2.25 39.35 -4.80
C THR A 259 1.21 38.58 -3.99
N ALA A 260 -0.03 39.09 -3.92
CA ALA A 260 -1.14 38.43 -3.23
C ALA A 260 -1.49 37.08 -3.87
N LEU A 261 -1.62 37.04 -5.19
CA LEU A 261 -1.91 35.80 -5.91
C LEU A 261 -0.75 34.80 -5.76
N TYR A 262 0.50 35.25 -5.79
CA TYR A 262 1.67 34.40 -5.56
C TYR A 262 1.67 33.77 -4.16
N LEU A 263 1.39 34.57 -3.12
CA LEU A 263 1.26 34.07 -1.74
C LEU A 263 0.18 33.00 -1.63
N TYR A 264 -1.00 33.26 -2.20
CA TYR A 264 -2.09 32.30 -2.16
C TYR A 264 -1.77 31.02 -2.94
N MET A 265 -1.14 31.13 -4.12
CA MET A 265 -0.71 29.96 -4.87
C MET A 265 0.33 29.12 -4.10
N LEU A 266 1.27 29.74 -3.39
CA LEU A 266 2.21 29.02 -2.52
C LEU A 266 1.51 28.33 -1.35
N ASN A 267 0.47 28.94 -0.78
CA ASN A 267 -0.37 28.29 0.22
C ASN A 267 -1.12 27.09 -0.37
N ALA A 268 -1.81 27.29 -1.49
CA ALA A 268 -2.66 26.29 -2.10
C ALA A 268 -1.91 25.10 -2.70
N THR A 269 -0.69 25.34 -3.23
CA THR A 269 0.09 24.30 -3.93
C THR A 269 1.28 23.78 -3.12
N LYS A 270 1.96 24.62 -2.32
CA LYS A 270 3.21 24.28 -1.60
C LYS A 270 3.12 24.37 -0.08
N GLY A 271 1.94 24.63 0.49
CA GLY A 271 1.71 24.64 1.93
C GLY A 271 2.39 25.78 2.71
N LYS A 272 2.43 26.99 2.15
CA LYS A 272 2.86 28.19 2.91
C LYS A 272 1.91 28.45 4.08
N ALA A 273 2.43 28.47 5.31
CA ALA A 273 1.63 28.76 6.50
C ALA A 273 1.21 30.24 6.53
N ILE A 274 -0.09 30.48 6.67
CA ILE A 274 -0.68 31.82 6.73
C ILE A 274 -1.57 31.93 7.97
N MET A 275 -1.42 33.02 8.71
CA MET A 275 -2.27 33.39 9.83
C MET A 275 -2.91 34.74 9.55
N TYR A 276 -4.17 34.91 9.91
CA TYR A 276 -4.84 36.21 9.81
C TYR A 276 -6.02 36.32 10.75
N ASN A 277 -6.36 37.56 11.08
CA ASN A 277 -7.51 37.92 11.87
C ASN A 277 -8.74 37.94 10.96
N SER A 278 -9.91 37.44 11.41
CA SER A 278 -11.12 37.41 10.57
C SER A 278 -11.56 38.80 10.06
N ALA A 279 -11.11 39.91 10.66
CA ALA A 279 -11.30 41.27 10.13
C ALA A 279 -10.52 41.57 8.84
N ASP A 280 -9.44 40.83 8.55
CA ASP A 280 -8.62 41.00 7.34
C ASP A 280 -9.40 40.69 6.05
N LYS A 281 -10.53 39.98 6.16
CA LYS A 281 -11.46 39.69 5.06
C LYS A 281 -12.41 40.84 4.73
N GLY A 282 -12.47 41.86 5.60
CA GLY A 282 -13.47 42.93 5.51
C GLY A 282 -13.20 43.96 4.42
N LEU A 283 -14.26 44.66 4.01
CA LEU A 283 -14.17 45.81 3.11
C LEU A 283 -13.27 46.91 3.69
N GLY A 284 -12.47 47.51 2.80
CA GLY A 284 -11.68 48.69 3.10
C GLY A 284 -12.53 49.94 3.32
N SER A 285 -11.89 51.03 3.72
CA SER A 285 -12.58 52.33 3.89
C SER A 285 -13.13 52.90 2.58
N ASP A 286 -12.67 52.40 1.44
CA ASP A 286 -13.16 52.72 0.10
C ASP A 286 -14.34 51.84 -0.34
N ASN A 287 -14.86 50.99 0.56
CA ASN A 287 -15.95 50.04 0.31
C ASN A 287 -15.62 49.06 -0.84
N LYS A 288 -14.35 48.68 -0.98
CA LYS A 288 -13.85 47.67 -1.91
C LYS A 288 -13.06 46.59 -1.19
N TYR A 289 -12.90 45.43 -1.84
CA TYR A 289 -11.99 44.39 -1.37
C TYR A 289 -10.58 44.63 -1.88
N SER A 290 -9.64 44.73 -0.95
CA SER A 290 -8.20 44.68 -1.23
C SER A 290 -7.80 43.29 -1.76
N ASN A 291 -6.65 43.18 -2.41
CA ASN A 291 -6.11 41.89 -2.83
C ASN A 291 -5.83 40.97 -1.62
N ILE A 292 -5.41 41.52 -0.47
CA ILE A 292 -5.31 40.78 0.80
C ILE A 292 -6.67 40.18 1.20
N ALA A 293 -7.72 41.00 1.24
CA ALA A 293 -9.05 40.55 1.64
C ALA A 293 -9.59 39.46 0.69
N ARG A 294 -9.35 39.59 -0.62
CA ARG A 294 -9.74 38.60 -1.64
C ARG A 294 -9.10 37.24 -1.41
N ILE A 295 -7.78 37.19 -1.14
CA ILE A 295 -7.12 35.91 -0.89
C ILE A 295 -7.54 35.31 0.46
N CYS A 296 -7.79 36.10 1.51
CA CYS A 296 -8.31 35.61 2.80
C CYS A 296 -9.74 35.05 2.68
N LEU A 297 -10.62 35.70 1.90
CA LEU A 297 -11.95 35.18 1.58
C LEU A 297 -11.87 33.86 0.78
N THR A 298 -10.90 33.75 -0.13
CA THR A 298 -10.73 32.55 -0.95
C THR A 298 -10.14 31.40 -0.12
N MET A 299 -9.12 31.65 0.73
CA MET A 299 -8.50 30.67 1.63
C MET A 299 -9.49 30.04 2.61
N SER A 300 -10.32 30.85 3.28
CA SER A 300 -11.37 30.33 4.16
C SER A 300 -12.58 29.81 3.39
N GLY A 301 -12.73 30.16 2.11
CA GLY A 301 -13.95 29.94 1.34
C GLY A 301 -13.92 28.75 0.39
N ILE A 302 -12.78 28.37 -0.17
CA ILE A 302 -12.64 27.30 -1.14
C ILE A 302 -11.56 26.34 -0.67
N ASP A 303 -11.83 25.03 -0.71
CA ASP A 303 -10.79 24.04 -0.45
C ASP A 303 -9.62 24.25 -1.42
N ARG A 304 -8.39 24.22 -0.91
CA ARG A 304 -7.21 24.59 -1.71
C ARG A 304 -6.99 23.70 -2.93
N ASP A 305 -7.24 22.40 -2.80
CA ASP A 305 -7.00 21.43 -3.87
C ASP A 305 -8.11 21.58 -4.93
N GLN A 306 -9.33 21.86 -4.48
CA GLN A 306 -10.39 22.24 -5.41
C GLN A 306 -10.10 23.55 -6.13
N PHE A 307 -9.66 24.58 -5.41
CA PHE A 307 -9.34 25.88 -6.00
C PHE A 307 -8.34 25.73 -7.15
N VAL A 308 -7.28 24.94 -6.93
CA VAL A 308 -6.31 24.62 -7.97
C VAL A 308 -6.96 23.84 -9.11
N THR A 309 -7.71 22.78 -8.83
CA THR A 309 -8.41 21.99 -9.86
C THR A 309 -9.28 22.84 -10.78
N ASP A 310 -10.05 23.76 -10.19
CA ASP A 310 -11.13 24.46 -10.88
C ASP A 310 -10.66 25.76 -11.54
N PHE A 311 -9.66 26.45 -10.96
CA PHE A 311 -9.24 27.78 -11.43
C PHE A 311 -7.74 27.93 -11.69
N ALA A 312 -6.89 27.10 -11.08
CA ALA A 312 -5.45 27.38 -11.03
C ALA A 312 -4.52 26.21 -11.36
N HIS A 313 -5.01 25.22 -12.11
CA HIS A 313 -4.29 24.01 -12.49
C HIS A 313 -3.09 24.32 -13.40
N THR A 314 -3.29 25.21 -14.37
CA THR A 314 -2.28 25.60 -15.37
C THR A 314 -1.92 27.07 -15.21
N LYS A 315 -0.62 27.37 -15.17
CA LYS A 315 -0.12 28.74 -15.27
C LYS A 315 -0.05 29.13 -16.75
N GLU A 316 -0.77 30.16 -17.14
CA GLU A 316 -0.83 30.61 -18.53
C GLU A 316 0.37 31.50 -18.86
N GLY A 317 0.94 31.34 -20.05
CA GLY A 317 2.06 32.16 -20.54
C GLY A 317 1.59 33.55 -20.98
N ILE A 318 2.29 34.60 -20.57
CA ILE A 318 2.09 35.97 -21.08
C ILE A 318 2.75 36.07 -22.46
N SER A 319 2.27 35.35 -23.47
CA SER A 319 2.84 35.42 -24.82
C SER A 319 1.77 35.67 -25.88
N GLY A 320 1.84 36.85 -26.49
CA GLY A 320 1.32 37.06 -27.85
C GLY A 320 -0.17 37.32 -27.98
N GLY A 321 -0.70 38.33 -27.29
CA GLY A 321 -1.88 39.06 -27.78
C GLY A 321 -3.26 38.43 -27.56
N VAL A 322 -3.39 37.35 -26.79
CA VAL A 322 -4.68 36.94 -26.23
C VAL A 322 -4.73 37.41 -24.78
N THR A 323 -5.35 38.57 -24.54
CA THR A 323 -5.73 39.06 -23.21
C THR A 323 -6.57 38.01 -22.48
N GLY A 324 -6.23 37.69 -21.23
CA GLY A 324 -7.27 37.41 -20.23
C GLY A 324 -7.09 36.26 -19.24
N LYS A 325 -6.03 35.44 -19.26
CA LYS A 325 -5.86 34.34 -18.27
C LYS A 325 -4.48 34.35 -17.64
N TYR A 326 -4.42 34.39 -16.31
CA TYR A 326 -3.19 34.28 -15.51
C TYR A 326 -2.97 32.85 -15.02
N TYR A 327 -4.03 32.23 -14.51
CA TYR A 327 -4.11 30.79 -14.29
C TYR A 327 -5.43 30.26 -14.85
N SER A 328 -5.48 28.98 -15.22
CA SER A 328 -6.70 28.31 -15.69
C SER A 328 -6.90 26.96 -15.00
N GLY A 329 -8.14 26.51 -14.89
CA GLY A 329 -8.52 25.18 -14.40
C GLY A 329 -9.74 24.64 -15.13
N ASN A 330 -10.33 23.57 -14.60
CA ASN A 330 -11.41 22.81 -15.24
C ASN A 330 -12.76 23.54 -15.31
N VAL A 331 -12.89 24.63 -14.57
CA VAL A 331 -14.17 25.31 -14.34
C VAL A 331 -14.08 26.78 -14.76
N GLY A 332 -12.88 27.35 -14.65
CA GLY A 332 -12.67 28.76 -14.85
C GLY A 332 -11.20 29.14 -14.90
N TYR A 333 -10.95 30.43 -14.76
CA TYR A 333 -9.62 30.99 -14.78
C TYR A 333 -9.53 32.21 -13.86
N ILE A 334 -8.30 32.53 -13.47
CA ILE A 334 -7.95 33.72 -12.71
C ILE A 334 -7.33 34.71 -13.67
N ASN A 335 -7.71 35.98 -13.57
CA ASN A 335 -7.02 37.06 -14.26
C ASN A 335 -6.60 38.18 -13.30
N ILE A 336 -5.59 38.94 -13.69
CA ILE A 336 -5.22 40.20 -13.04
C ILE A 336 -5.70 41.33 -13.93
N ASP A 337 -6.85 41.93 -13.57
CA ASP A 337 -7.46 43.01 -14.34
C ASP A 337 -6.96 44.38 -13.89
N ASP A 338 -7.11 45.36 -14.78
CA ASP A 338 -6.93 46.77 -14.44
C ASP A 338 -8.29 47.41 -14.17
N GLU A 339 -8.53 47.83 -12.93
CA GLU A 339 -9.74 48.51 -12.52
C GLU A 339 -9.40 49.91 -12.00
N ASN A 340 -9.59 50.92 -12.85
CA ASN A 340 -9.29 52.32 -12.55
C ASN A 340 -7.82 52.58 -12.15
N GLY A 341 -6.86 51.93 -12.84
CA GLY A 341 -5.43 52.11 -12.57
C GLY A 341 -4.92 51.29 -11.38
N LYS A 342 -5.76 50.44 -10.78
CA LYS A 342 -5.40 49.51 -9.71
C LYS A 342 -5.53 48.07 -10.25
N LYS A 343 -4.50 47.25 -10.03
CA LYS A 343 -4.53 45.83 -10.44
C LYS A 343 -5.28 44.98 -9.41
N VAL A 344 -6.17 44.11 -9.90
CA VAL A 344 -7.12 43.35 -9.06
C VAL A 344 -7.18 41.88 -9.50
N ILE A 345 -7.25 40.96 -8.54
CA ILE A 345 -7.46 39.53 -8.78
C ILE A 345 -8.95 39.26 -9.02
N ASN A 346 -9.32 38.74 -10.18
CA ASN A 346 -10.70 38.34 -10.49
C ASN A 346 -10.77 36.90 -11.00
N TYR A 347 -11.93 36.28 -10.77
CA TYR A 347 -12.24 34.91 -11.18
C TYR A 347 -13.22 34.96 -12.34
N TYR A 348 -13.10 33.99 -13.24
CA TYR A 348 -13.95 33.88 -14.43
C TYR A 348 -14.34 32.43 -14.64
N LEU A 349 -15.56 32.18 -15.12
CA LEU A 349 -15.95 30.86 -15.63
C LEU A 349 -15.34 30.62 -17.00
N GLU A 350 -15.29 29.35 -17.44
CA GLU A 350 -14.90 29.00 -18.82
C GLU A 350 -15.69 29.77 -19.89
N SER A 351 -16.96 30.09 -19.60
CA SER A 351 -17.84 30.90 -20.45
C SER A 351 -17.35 32.35 -20.64
N GLY A 352 -16.35 32.80 -19.87
CA GLY A 352 -15.86 34.17 -19.83
C GLY A 352 -16.64 35.08 -18.88
N GLU A 353 -17.60 34.55 -18.13
CA GLU A 353 -18.37 35.31 -17.15
C GLU A 353 -17.51 35.67 -15.92
N LYS A 354 -17.38 36.98 -15.64
CA LYS A 354 -16.67 37.50 -14.47
C LYS A 354 -17.43 37.15 -13.18
N ARG A 355 -16.68 36.72 -12.17
CA ARG A 355 -17.12 36.51 -10.79
C ARG A 355 -16.26 37.38 -9.88
N SER A 356 -16.86 38.44 -9.32
CA SER A 356 -16.18 39.37 -8.40
C SER A 356 -16.90 39.42 -7.04
N PHE A 357 -16.13 39.67 -5.99
CA PHE A 357 -16.65 39.85 -4.62
C PHE A 357 -17.51 41.12 -4.49
N GLU A 358 -17.32 42.10 -5.36
CA GLU A 358 -18.09 43.35 -5.40
C GLU A 358 -19.50 43.17 -6.00
N ASP A 359 -19.73 42.15 -6.81
CA ASP A 359 -21.02 41.87 -7.46
C ASP A 359 -22.05 41.24 -6.50
N ALA A 360 -21.65 40.88 -5.27
CA ALA A 360 -22.54 40.36 -4.22
C ALA A 360 -23.49 41.43 -3.61
N GLY A 361 -23.70 42.54 -4.31
CA GLY A 361 -24.47 43.70 -3.89
C GLY A 361 -25.91 43.37 -3.46
N GLY A 362 -26.13 43.37 -2.15
CA GLY A 362 -27.43 43.46 -1.51
C GLY A 362 -27.25 43.79 -0.03
N SER A 363 -27.84 44.87 0.46
CA SER A 363 -27.90 45.14 1.90
C SER A 363 -29.05 44.34 2.52
N GLY A 364 -28.72 43.26 3.22
CA GLY A 364 -29.68 42.45 3.97
C GLY A 364 -29.12 41.07 4.40
N PRO A 365 -29.85 40.29 5.21
CA PRO A 365 -29.43 38.95 5.67
C PRO A 365 -29.23 37.93 4.53
N PHE A 366 -29.51 38.31 3.28
CA PHE A 366 -29.27 37.53 2.06
C PHE A 366 -27.97 37.90 1.32
N ALA A 367 -27.23 38.94 1.75
CA ALA A 367 -25.85 39.21 1.28
C ALA A 367 -24.91 38.08 1.72
N TYR A 368 -25.13 37.61 2.95
CA TYR A 368 -24.49 36.43 3.56
C TYR A 368 -24.68 35.15 2.74
N TRP A 369 -25.67 35.07 1.84
CA TRP A 369 -26.01 33.86 1.09
C TRP A 369 -25.43 33.84 -0.33
N ARG A 370 -24.93 34.97 -0.85
CA ARG A 370 -24.35 35.04 -2.20
C ARG A 370 -22.86 34.69 -2.21
N SER A 371 -22.16 34.86 -1.09
CA SER A 371 -20.82 34.31 -0.86
C SER A 371 -20.81 32.77 -0.85
N TYR A 372 -21.94 32.14 -0.49
CA TYR A 372 -22.19 30.69 -0.63
C TYR A 372 -22.37 30.24 -2.09
N GLN A 373 -22.69 31.15 -3.02
CA GLN A 373 -23.08 30.84 -4.41
C GLN A 373 -22.03 31.26 -5.46
N MET A 374 -20.84 31.74 -5.05
CA MET A 374 -19.99 32.53 -5.94
C MET A 374 -19.41 31.79 -7.15
N ILE A 375 -19.48 30.45 -7.21
CA ILE A 375 -18.86 29.69 -8.29
C ILE A 375 -19.80 28.69 -8.99
N PHE A 376 -20.70 27.92 -8.34
CA PHE A 376 -21.73 27.09 -9.02
C PHE A 376 -23.05 26.90 -8.25
N GLU A 377 -24.17 26.85 -8.98
CA GLU A 377 -25.26 25.89 -8.73
C GLU A 377 -24.86 24.58 -9.42
N PRO A 378 -24.47 23.51 -8.71
CA PRO A 378 -24.22 22.25 -9.39
C PRO A 378 -25.58 21.66 -9.79
N GLU A 379 -25.73 21.23 -11.04
CA GLU A 379 -26.97 20.63 -11.59
C GLU A 379 -27.50 19.44 -10.76
N ASN A 380 -26.67 18.86 -9.89
CA ASN A 380 -26.97 17.69 -9.06
C ASN A 380 -27.49 17.98 -7.63
N PHE A 381 -27.55 19.24 -7.15
CA PHE A 381 -27.94 19.56 -5.76
C PHE A 381 -29.35 20.16 -5.61
N LYS A 382 -30.21 20.02 -6.62
CA LYS A 382 -31.49 20.75 -6.69
C LYS A 382 -32.57 20.35 -5.66
N ASN A 383 -32.44 19.24 -4.94
CA ASN A 383 -33.63 18.61 -4.33
C ASN A 383 -33.69 18.43 -2.81
N ASN A 384 -32.71 18.80 -1.97
CA ASN A 384 -32.95 18.71 -0.53
C ASN A 384 -32.07 19.61 0.34
N LYS A 385 -32.68 20.61 1.00
CA LYS A 385 -32.00 21.56 1.92
C LYS A 385 -31.47 20.90 3.21
N SER A 386 -31.89 19.67 3.53
CA SER A 386 -31.45 18.95 4.73
C SER A 386 -30.06 18.31 4.60
N ASP A 387 -29.59 18.10 3.37
CA ASP A 387 -28.33 17.38 3.11
C ASP A 387 -27.11 18.33 3.06
N TRP A 388 -27.34 19.62 3.36
CA TRP A 388 -26.37 20.72 3.20
C TRP A 388 -25.50 20.90 4.45
N VAL A 389 -25.82 20.19 5.52
CA VAL A 389 -25.17 20.29 6.82
C VAL A 389 -24.76 18.89 7.26
N THR A 390 -23.51 18.53 6.98
CA THR A 390 -22.56 17.81 7.86
C THR A 390 -21.37 17.36 7.01
N THR A 391 -20.25 18.08 7.16
CA THR A 391 -18.88 17.71 6.68
C THR A 391 -18.69 17.47 5.18
N PHE A 392 -18.68 18.54 4.36
CA PHE A 392 -17.69 18.84 3.30
C PHE A 392 -18.14 20.04 2.44
N PRO A 393 -17.74 21.31 2.71
CA PRO A 393 -18.10 22.41 1.83
C PRO A 393 -16.90 22.87 1.02
N ILE A 394 -16.82 22.39 -0.22
CA ILE A 394 -15.79 22.76 -1.22
C ILE A 394 -15.84 24.27 -1.54
N TYR A 395 -17.03 24.88 -1.45
CA TYR A 395 -17.30 26.30 -1.73
C TYR A 395 -18.22 26.88 -0.65
N ASN A 396 -17.67 27.63 0.29
CA ASN A 396 -18.39 28.22 1.41
C ASN A 396 -17.66 29.45 1.96
N ALA A 397 -17.52 30.50 1.15
CA ALA A 397 -16.91 31.75 1.62
C ALA A 397 -17.87 32.55 2.51
N THR A 398 -17.34 33.18 3.55
CA THR A 398 -18.11 34.10 4.40
C THR A 398 -17.29 35.33 4.78
N GLU A 399 -17.95 36.48 4.77
CA GLU A 399 -17.42 37.77 5.19
C GLU A 399 -17.51 37.97 6.71
N THR A 400 -17.93 36.94 7.47
CA THR A 400 -18.08 37.02 8.92
C THR A 400 -16.78 37.43 9.57
N ASN A 401 -16.79 38.59 10.22
CA ASN A 401 -15.62 39.15 10.86
C ASN A 401 -15.36 38.59 12.26
N ARG A 402 -16.06 37.55 12.75
CA ARG A 402 -15.85 36.92 14.07
C ARG A 402 -15.59 35.41 13.99
N GLN A 403 -15.15 34.94 12.84
CA GLN A 403 -15.00 33.52 12.56
C GLN A 403 -13.63 32.98 13.03
N LYS A 404 -13.62 31.72 13.48
CA LYS A 404 -12.42 30.90 13.66
C LYS A 404 -12.42 29.78 12.62
N TYR A 405 -11.33 29.65 11.88
CA TYR A 405 -11.16 28.63 10.84
C TYR A 405 -9.73 28.10 10.84
N ILE A 406 -9.59 26.79 10.65
CA ILE A 406 -8.30 26.12 10.55
C ILE A 406 -8.32 25.12 9.41
N ASP A 407 -7.27 25.17 8.61
CA ASP A 407 -6.88 24.15 7.64
C ASP A 407 -5.38 23.82 7.82
N LYS A 408 -4.85 22.84 7.07
CA LYS A 408 -3.48 22.32 7.14
C LYS A 408 -2.40 23.40 7.13
N TYR A 409 -2.63 24.57 6.55
CA TYR A 409 -1.67 25.68 6.49
C TYR A 409 -2.26 27.06 6.79
N VAL A 410 -3.54 27.13 7.17
CA VAL A 410 -4.24 28.40 7.39
C VAL A 410 -4.81 28.42 8.78
N TRP A 411 -4.57 29.51 9.49
CA TRP A 411 -5.28 29.80 10.73
C TRP A 411 -5.93 31.18 10.67
N GLU A 412 -7.26 31.18 10.65
CA GLU A 412 -8.08 32.36 10.88
C GLU A 412 -8.55 32.39 12.33
N PHE A 413 -8.26 33.48 13.02
CA PHE A 413 -8.68 33.69 14.41
C PHE A 413 -9.64 34.88 14.55
N ASN A 414 -10.37 34.91 15.66
CA ASN A 414 -11.49 35.81 15.87
C ASN A 414 -11.06 37.29 15.93
N SER A 415 -11.80 38.17 15.26
CA SER A 415 -11.41 39.58 15.21
C SER A 415 -11.39 40.36 16.50
N ASP A 416 -12.12 39.94 17.52
CA ASP A 416 -12.10 40.63 18.80
C ASP A 416 -10.79 40.37 19.59
N ASN A 417 -9.98 39.41 19.14
CA ASN A 417 -8.77 38.94 19.82
C ASN A 417 -7.49 39.32 19.05
N ALA A 418 -6.40 39.56 19.78
CA ALA A 418 -5.05 39.63 19.23
C ALA A 418 -4.48 38.21 19.07
N ILE A 419 -3.53 37.98 18.15
CA ILE A 419 -2.96 36.64 17.93
C ILE A 419 -2.37 36.06 19.22
N THR A 420 -1.76 36.93 20.04
CA THR A 420 -1.14 36.54 21.30
C THR A 420 -2.17 36.08 22.32
N SER A 421 -3.39 36.62 22.32
CA SER A 421 -4.45 36.18 23.24
C SER A 421 -4.95 34.78 22.89
N GLU A 422 -5.01 34.44 21.60
CA GLU A 422 -5.40 33.11 21.13
C GLU A 422 -4.29 32.08 21.30
N LEU A 423 -3.02 32.48 21.08
CA LEU A 423 -1.82 31.67 21.37
C LEU A 423 -1.84 31.11 22.81
N MET A 424 -2.35 31.91 23.74
CA MET A 424 -2.32 31.67 25.17
C MET A 424 -3.61 31.05 25.73
N SER A 425 -4.63 30.89 24.89
CA SER A 425 -5.90 30.30 25.31
C SER A 425 -5.72 28.81 25.65
N SER A 426 -6.37 28.36 26.72
CA SER A 426 -6.46 26.93 27.05
C SER A 426 -7.27 26.15 26.01
N ASN A 427 -8.17 26.82 25.29
CA ASN A 427 -8.94 26.24 24.20
C ASN A 427 -9.40 27.32 23.20
N VAL A 428 -8.97 27.21 21.94
CA VAL A 428 -9.36 28.15 20.89
C VAL A 428 -10.78 27.86 20.38
N TYR A 429 -11.28 26.62 20.51
CA TYR A 429 -12.59 26.17 20.01
C TYR A 429 -13.42 25.55 21.16
N PRO A 430 -14.04 26.35 22.03
CA PRO A 430 -14.81 25.83 23.16
C PRO A 430 -16.13 25.21 22.69
N SER A 431 -16.60 24.19 23.41
CA SER A 431 -17.79 23.39 23.06
C SER A 431 -19.12 24.16 23.05
N ASN A 432 -19.15 25.40 23.55
CA ASN A 432 -20.32 26.26 23.68
C ASN A 432 -20.28 27.52 22.78
N ALA A 433 -19.30 27.63 21.87
CA ALA A 433 -19.25 28.74 20.91
C ALA A 433 -20.45 28.68 19.96
N GLN A 434 -20.92 29.84 19.50
CA GLN A 434 -22.01 29.89 18.52
C GLN A 434 -21.54 29.28 17.20
N GLU A 435 -22.42 28.53 16.53
CA GLU A 435 -22.14 27.91 15.23
C GLU A 435 -21.76 28.94 14.15
N SER A 436 -22.19 30.20 14.30
CA SER A 436 -21.78 31.32 13.45
C SER A 436 -20.31 31.73 13.59
N ASP A 437 -19.68 31.41 14.73
CA ASP A 437 -18.34 31.89 15.11
C ASP A 437 -17.25 30.85 14.79
N ILE A 438 -17.63 29.60 14.50
CA ILE A 438 -16.71 28.50 14.21
C ILE A 438 -17.02 27.90 12.86
N LYS A 439 -16.00 27.85 12.01
CA LYS A 439 -16.02 27.06 10.78
C LYS A 439 -14.94 25.98 10.84
N TYR A 440 -15.37 24.73 10.88
CA TYR A 440 -14.46 23.59 10.76
C TYR A 440 -13.96 23.48 9.31
N GLY A 441 -12.66 23.59 9.10
CA GLY A 441 -12.05 23.28 7.81
C GLY A 441 -11.99 21.77 7.56
N THR A 442 -11.53 21.38 6.38
CA THR A 442 -11.47 19.97 5.93
C THR A 442 -10.54 19.11 6.78
N THR A 443 -9.64 19.72 7.55
CA THR A 443 -8.63 19.03 8.37
C THR A 443 -8.70 19.36 9.87
N TYR A 444 -9.82 19.94 10.35
CA TYR A 444 -9.99 20.28 11.78
C TYR A 444 -9.82 19.07 12.72
N ASP A 445 -10.46 17.95 12.40
CA ASP A 445 -10.37 16.73 13.22
C ASP A 445 -8.96 16.11 13.18
N GLU A 446 -8.24 16.27 12.07
CA GLU A 446 -6.83 15.90 11.97
C GLU A 446 -5.98 16.74 12.94
N ALA A 447 -6.17 18.06 12.94
CA ALA A 447 -5.48 18.99 13.84
C ALA A 447 -5.77 18.68 15.32
N LYS A 448 -7.03 18.36 15.66
CA LYS A 448 -7.42 17.95 17.02
C LYS A 448 -6.85 16.59 17.41
N THR A 449 -6.70 15.67 16.46
CA THR A 449 -6.07 14.36 16.73
C THR A 449 -4.57 14.52 16.97
N PHE A 450 -3.90 15.41 16.24
CA PHE A 450 -2.49 15.75 16.47
C PHE A 450 -2.21 16.24 17.90
N THR A 451 -3.16 16.90 18.57
CA THR A 451 -2.95 17.39 19.94
C THR A 451 -3.09 16.31 21.01
N LYS A 452 -3.57 15.10 20.67
CA LYS A 452 -3.67 13.99 21.62
C LYS A 452 -2.29 13.43 21.94
N ASP A 453 -1.76 13.79 23.10
CA ASP A 453 -0.59 13.12 23.67
C ASP A 453 -0.96 11.67 24.06
N ASN A 454 0.00 10.73 24.01
CA ASN A 454 -0.18 9.29 24.30
C ASN A 454 -0.75 8.96 25.72
N LYS A 455 -1.05 9.97 26.56
CA LYS A 455 -1.50 9.81 27.96
C LYS A 455 -2.88 10.41 28.26
N THR A 456 -3.52 11.10 27.31
CA THR A 456 -4.78 11.84 27.54
C THR A 456 -5.81 11.52 26.47
N ILE A 457 -7.04 11.21 26.90
CA ILE A 457 -8.15 10.77 26.03
C ILE A 457 -8.80 11.96 25.30
N ASP A 458 -8.79 13.14 25.93
CA ASP A 458 -9.26 14.42 25.37
C ASP A 458 -8.12 15.45 25.43
N ALA A 459 -7.77 16.04 24.28
CA ALA A 459 -6.85 17.16 24.20
C ALA A 459 -7.57 18.37 23.56
N GLU A 460 -7.50 19.52 24.23
CA GLU A 460 -8.00 20.80 23.72
C GLU A 460 -7.04 21.36 22.65
N LEU A 461 -7.59 22.08 21.66
CA LEU A 461 -6.81 22.69 20.58
C LEU A 461 -6.41 24.13 21.00
N THR A 462 -5.17 24.30 21.45
CA THR A 462 -4.60 25.61 21.83
C THR A 462 -4.00 26.33 20.61
N GLY A 463 -3.90 27.66 20.65
CA GLY A 463 -3.31 28.43 19.54
C GLY A 463 -1.86 28.02 19.21
N ALA A 464 -1.08 27.69 20.24
CA ALA A 464 0.27 27.13 20.05
C ALA A 464 0.28 25.82 19.26
N LYS A 465 -0.65 24.91 19.55
CA LYS A 465 -0.78 23.64 18.83
C LYS A 465 -1.27 23.84 17.40
N ILE A 466 -2.11 24.84 17.16
CA ILE A 466 -2.52 25.23 15.80
C ILE A 466 -1.31 25.70 15.01
N ILE A 467 -0.46 26.57 15.58
CA ILE A 467 0.77 27.01 14.91
C ILE A 467 1.68 25.82 14.60
N GLN A 468 1.92 24.91 15.56
CA GLN A 468 2.68 23.68 15.33
C GLN A 468 2.10 22.83 14.18
N TYR A 469 0.77 22.73 14.12
CA TYR A 469 0.07 21.99 13.09
C TYR A 469 0.27 22.62 11.71
N ILE A 470 0.02 23.93 11.56
CA ILE A 470 0.06 24.61 10.25
C ILE A 470 1.49 24.74 9.67
N ILE A 471 2.52 24.61 10.51
CA ILE A 471 3.92 24.56 10.04
C ILE A 471 4.44 23.13 9.84
N GLY A 472 3.61 22.10 10.07
CA GLY A 472 3.97 20.70 9.83
C GLY A 472 4.85 20.05 10.91
N ALA A 473 4.79 20.50 12.17
CA ALA A 473 5.63 19.97 13.26
C ALA A 473 5.28 18.53 13.68
N TYR A 474 4.19 17.96 13.15
CA TYR A 474 3.77 16.57 13.37
C TYR A 474 4.47 15.56 12.48
N LYS A 475 5.18 16.01 11.44
CA LYS A 475 5.77 15.13 10.44
C LYS A 475 6.98 14.39 10.98
N ARG A 476 7.06 13.12 10.63
CA ARG A 476 8.12 12.19 10.98
C ARG A 476 8.96 11.88 9.76
N THR A 477 10.24 11.63 9.99
CA THR A 477 11.19 11.16 8.99
C THR A 477 11.60 9.72 9.26
N PRO A 478 11.93 8.94 8.21
CA PRO A 478 12.47 7.59 8.37
C PRO A 478 13.89 7.64 8.94
N SER A 479 14.25 6.63 9.73
CA SER A 479 15.59 6.50 10.33
C SER A 479 16.51 5.50 9.64
N GLU A 480 15.96 4.47 8.99
CA GLU A 480 16.74 3.34 8.45
C GLU A 480 16.50 3.13 6.95
N SER A 481 15.27 2.78 6.58
CA SER A 481 14.91 2.51 5.20
C SER A 481 13.49 2.93 4.86
N VAL A 482 13.24 3.08 3.56
CA VAL A 482 11.91 3.29 2.98
C VAL A 482 11.72 2.33 1.82
N ASN A 483 10.70 1.48 1.89
CA ASN A 483 10.29 0.66 0.76
C ASN A 483 9.25 1.41 -0.08
N VAL A 484 9.49 1.53 -1.38
CA VAL A 484 8.71 2.36 -2.29
C VAL A 484 8.17 1.52 -3.43
N LEU A 485 6.88 1.66 -3.71
CA LEU A 485 6.23 1.09 -4.90
C LEU A 485 5.99 2.22 -5.90
N GLU A 486 6.64 2.16 -7.05
CA GLU A 486 6.44 3.08 -8.18
C GLU A 486 5.55 2.41 -9.23
N ILE A 487 4.38 3.01 -9.48
CA ILE A 487 3.41 2.56 -10.48
C ILE A 487 3.38 3.60 -11.58
N GLU A 488 3.77 3.19 -12.78
CA GLU A 488 3.76 4.06 -13.96
C GLU A 488 2.70 3.55 -14.96
N PRO A 489 2.19 4.39 -15.85
CA PRO A 489 1.21 3.95 -16.85
C PRO A 489 1.76 2.85 -17.77
N ILE A 490 3.08 2.86 -17.99
CA ILE A 490 3.82 1.96 -18.88
C ILE A 490 5.18 1.62 -18.25
N GLY A 491 6.00 0.81 -18.92
CA GLY A 491 7.34 0.39 -18.47
C GLY A 491 8.42 1.48 -18.48
N VAL A 492 8.09 2.74 -18.14
CA VAL A 492 9.02 3.87 -18.10
C VAL A 492 9.08 4.42 -16.67
N TYR A 493 10.15 4.09 -15.97
CA TYR A 493 10.31 4.36 -14.54
C TYR A 493 11.33 5.49 -14.31
N GLY A 494 11.16 6.29 -13.26
CA GLY A 494 12.10 7.37 -12.94
C GLY A 494 12.78 7.24 -11.57
N TYR A 495 12.18 6.51 -10.62
CA TYR A 495 12.66 6.51 -9.25
C TYR A 495 13.51 5.29 -8.84
N ASN A 496 13.60 4.26 -9.69
CA ASN A 496 14.45 3.08 -9.43
C ASN A 496 15.97 3.29 -9.61
N THR A 497 16.38 4.47 -10.08
CA THR A 497 17.79 4.87 -10.19
C THR A 497 18.31 5.48 -8.88
N ASP A 498 19.64 5.53 -8.69
CA ASP A 498 20.23 6.16 -7.50
C ASP A 498 19.85 7.65 -7.38
N GLY A 499 19.76 8.37 -8.50
CA GLY A 499 19.30 9.76 -8.51
C GLY A 499 17.83 9.89 -8.08
N GLY A 500 16.96 8.98 -8.53
CA GLY A 500 15.57 8.91 -8.13
C GLY A 500 15.38 8.58 -6.64
N LYS A 501 16.17 7.63 -6.12
CA LYS A 501 16.22 7.30 -4.69
C LYS A 501 16.65 8.50 -3.84
N ASP A 502 17.62 9.27 -4.31
CA ASP A 502 18.06 10.50 -3.63
C ASP A 502 17.00 11.59 -3.63
N ILE A 503 16.20 11.69 -4.69
CA ILE A 503 15.04 12.59 -4.73
C ILE A 503 14.02 12.21 -3.66
N ILE A 504 13.67 10.93 -3.52
CA ILE A 504 12.70 10.46 -2.52
C ILE A 504 13.12 10.84 -1.09
N LYS A 505 14.43 10.80 -0.77
CA LYS A 505 14.93 11.27 0.54
C LYS A 505 14.52 12.71 0.82
N THR A 506 14.60 13.58 -0.20
CA THR A 506 14.23 15.00 -0.08
C THR A 506 12.74 15.20 0.15
N TRP A 507 11.89 14.28 -0.31
CA TRP A 507 10.46 14.34 -0.05
C TRP A 507 10.10 14.11 1.42
N TYR A 508 10.94 13.39 2.17
CA TYR A 508 10.85 13.29 3.64
C TYR A 508 11.63 14.42 4.34
N GLY A 509 12.13 15.43 3.62
CA GLY A 509 12.89 16.52 4.21
C GLY A 509 14.31 16.12 4.63
N LEU A 510 14.83 15.02 4.11
CA LEU A 510 16.21 14.57 4.35
C LEU A 510 17.14 15.08 3.23
N PRO A 511 18.41 15.37 3.54
CA PRO A 511 19.39 15.66 2.50
C PRO A 511 19.62 14.43 1.61
N LYS A 512 19.96 14.65 0.33
CA LYS A 512 20.32 13.55 -0.60
C LYS A 512 21.43 12.64 -0.05
N THR A 513 22.35 13.21 0.74
CA THR A 513 23.45 12.52 1.41
C THR A 513 23.04 11.71 2.65
N SER A 514 21.75 11.63 2.99
CA SER A 514 21.26 10.83 4.11
C SER A 514 21.60 9.35 3.94
N SER A 515 21.89 8.67 5.06
CA SER A 515 22.17 7.24 5.14
C SER A 515 20.92 6.35 5.02
N VAL A 516 19.72 6.95 5.00
CA VAL A 516 18.47 6.20 4.82
C VAL A 516 18.49 5.47 3.48
N THR A 517 18.22 4.17 3.51
CA THR A 517 18.16 3.33 2.31
C THR A 517 16.79 3.42 1.65
N VAL A 518 16.74 3.69 0.34
CA VAL A 518 15.48 3.73 -0.42
C VAL A 518 15.46 2.56 -1.39
N ASN A 519 14.52 1.63 -1.18
CA ASN A 519 14.30 0.48 -2.05
C ASN A 519 13.08 0.75 -2.92
N VAL A 520 13.22 0.70 -4.24
CA VAL A 520 12.14 1.02 -5.18
C VAL A 520 11.81 -0.19 -6.04
N THR A 521 10.56 -0.64 -5.97
CA THR A 521 9.98 -1.60 -6.90
C THR A 521 9.15 -0.82 -7.92
N SER A 522 9.50 -0.89 -9.20
CA SER A 522 8.78 -0.19 -10.26
C SER A 522 8.02 -1.15 -11.15
N MET A 523 6.79 -0.79 -11.52
CA MET A 523 5.94 -1.62 -12.38
C MET A 523 4.96 -0.77 -13.19
N SER A 524 4.47 -1.32 -14.30
CA SER A 524 3.37 -0.67 -15.03
C SER A 524 2.04 -0.86 -14.30
N ILE A 525 1.02 -0.11 -14.70
CA ILE A 525 -0.34 -0.28 -14.16
C ILE A 525 -0.91 -1.68 -14.42
N ASN A 526 -0.66 -2.26 -15.60
CA ASN A 526 -1.12 -3.61 -15.92
C ASN A 526 -0.33 -4.69 -15.17
N ALA A 527 0.94 -4.42 -14.82
CA ALA A 527 1.69 -5.28 -13.89
C ALA A 527 1.10 -5.20 -12.48
N PHE A 528 0.80 -3.98 -11.99
CA PHE A 528 0.18 -3.78 -10.68
C PHE A 528 -1.20 -4.44 -10.57
N ALA A 529 -1.98 -4.43 -11.66
CA ALA A 529 -3.26 -5.13 -11.74
C ALA A 529 -3.13 -6.65 -11.47
N GLY A 530 -2.00 -7.26 -11.82
CA GLY A 530 -1.70 -8.67 -11.58
C GLY A 530 -0.77 -8.91 -10.39
N PHE A 531 -0.47 -7.89 -9.59
CA PHE A 531 0.48 -7.97 -8.48
C PHE A 531 -0.23 -8.35 -7.17
N ASN A 532 0.14 -9.49 -6.59
CA ASN A 532 -0.60 -10.10 -5.48
C ASN A 532 -0.16 -9.59 -4.10
N GLU A 533 0.95 -8.88 -4.03
CA GLU A 533 1.53 -8.36 -2.79
C GLU A 533 0.55 -7.50 -1.97
N ASP A 534 0.63 -7.64 -0.63
CA ASP A 534 -0.05 -6.75 0.30
C ASP A 534 0.77 -5.48 0.50
N ILE A 535 0.40 -4.45 -0.26
CA ILE A 535 1.18 -3.22 -0.32
C ILE A 535 1.17 -2.44 1.00
N LEU A 536 0.10 -2.56 1.81
CA LEU A 536 -0.01 -1.86 3.09
C LEU A 536 1.06 -2.38 4.07
N SER A 537 1.27 -3.69 4.09
CA SER A 537 2.30 -4.31 4.90
C SER A 537 3.71 -3.98 4.39
N LYS A 538 3.97 -4.16 3.08
CA LYS A 538 5.34 -4.15 2.53
C LYS A 538 5.92 -2.77 2.22
N TYR A 539 5.10 -1.83 1.72
CA TYR A 539 5.58 -0.54 1.20
C TYR A 539 5.26 0.61 2.13
N ASP A 540 6.20 1.53 2.26
CA ASP A 540 6.10 2.72 3.11
C ASP A 540 5.67 3.96 2.33
N LEU A 541 5.78 3.92 1.00
CA LEU A 541 5.37 4.97 0.06
C LEU A 541 4.89 4.32 -1.24
N VAL A 542 3.79 4.83 -1.80
CA VAL A 542 3.37 4.55 -3.17
C VAL A 542 3.56 5.81 -4.02
N ILE A 543 4.20 5.66 -5.18
CA ILE A 543 4.33 6.68 -6.21
C ILE A 543 3.46 6.26 -7.39
N ILE A 544 2.60 7.14 -7.90
CA ILE A 544 1.85 6.92 -9.14
C ILE A 544 2.21 8.03 -10.11
N GLY A 545 2.96 7.71 -11.15
CA GLY A 545 3.46 8.70 -12.10
C GLY A 545 2.58 8.88 -13.34
N ASP A 546 3.01 9.72 -14.27
CA ASP A 546 2.44 9.85 -15.62
C ASP A 546 3.49 9.60 -16.71
N ARG A 547 4.59 8.90 -16.38
CA ARG A 547 5.76 8.84 -17.25
C ARG A 547 5.49 8.05 -18.52
N GLY A 548 5.78 8.72 -19.63
CA GLY A 548 5.75 8.20 -20.98
C GLY A 548 5.55 9.37 -21.95
N SER A 549 6.25 9.39 -23.07
CA SER A 549 6.04 10.49 -24.02
C SER A 549 4.66 10.35 -24.67
N ALA A 550 3.92 11.45 -24.83
CA ALA A 550 2.66 11.45 -25.57
C ALA A 550 2.81 10.87 -26.99
N GLN A 551 4.01 10.92 -27.58
CA GLN A 551 4.30 10.26 -28.86
C GLN A 551 4.48 8.74 -28.73
N THR A 552 5.10 8.26 -27.66
CA THR A 552 5.26 6.82 -27.38
C THR A 552 3.90 6.22 -27.01
N VAL A 553 3.15 6.89 -26.15
CA VAL A 553 1.81 6.47 -25.71
C VAL A 553 0.80 6.59 -26.85
N GLY A 554 0.78 7.72 -27.55
CA GLY A 554 -0.03 7.96 -28.76
C GLY A 554 0.06 6.87 -29.81
N LYS A 555 1.26 6.32 -30.01
CA LYS A 555 1.52 5.26 -31.00
C LYS A 555 1.20 3.86 -30.49
N VAL A 556 1.40 3.59 -29.20
CA VAL A 556 1.40 2.22 -28.63
C VAL A 556 0.16 1.92 -27.78
N PHE A 557 -0.48 2.94 -27.20
CA PHE A 557 -1.53 2.77 -26.19
C PHE A 557 -2.67 3.82 -26.30
N GLY A 558 -2.75 4.58 -27.40
CA GLY A 558 -3.83 5.55 -27.64
C GLY A 558 -3.55 6.97 -27.11
N SER A 559 -4.57 7.82 -27.02
CA SER A 559 -4.43 9.27 -26.82
C SER A 559 -4.07 9.71 -25.39
N HIS A 560 -4.36 8.89 -24.38
CA HIS A 560 -4.17 9.21 -22.95
C HIS A 560 -3.34 8.12 -22.25
N MET A 561 -2.72 8.45 -21.12
CA MET A 561 -1.90 7.50 -20.34
C MET A 561 -2.78 6.45 -19.65
N TYR A 562 -3.89 6.88 -19.06
CA TYR A 562 -4.84 6.03 -18.33
C TYR A 562 -6.22 6.11 -18.96
N ASN A 563 -6.77 4.97 -19.37
CA ASN A 563 -7.98 4.91 -20.19
C ASN A 563 -8.62 3.52 -20.20
N THR A 564 -9.94 3.48 -20.41
CA THR A 564 -10.68 2.23 -20.61
C THR A 564 -11.02 1.96 -22.08
N ASP A 565 -11.18 3.02 -22.88
CA ASP A 565 -11.64 2.95 -24.27
C ASP A 565 -10.47 3.16 -25.25
N ARG A 566 -9.41 2.36 -25.10
CA ARG A 566 -8.24 2.46 -25.99
C ARG A 566 -8.60 2.08 -27.40
N THR A 567 -8.38 3.01 -28.33
CA THR A 567 -8.51 2.74 -29.75
C THR A 567 -7.26 3.12 -30.52
N PHE A 568 -7.00 2.35 -31.58
CA PHE A 568 -5.97 2.64 -32.58
C PHE A 568 -6.66 2.77 -33.94
N THR A 569 -6.40 3.86 -34.65
CA THR A 569 -6.98 4.11 -35.98
C THR A 569 -5.91 4.18 -37.04
N GLU A 570 -6.09 3.43 -38.12
CA GLU A 570 -5.18 3.38 -39.26
C GLU A 570 -5.96 3.13 -40.55
N SER A 571 -5.61 3.84 -41.63
CA SER A 571 -6.26 3.69 -42.95
C SER A 571 -7.81 3.65 -42.90
N SER A 572 -8.41 4.53 -42.09
CA SER A 572 -9.87 4.66 -41.86
C SER A 572 -10.55 3.47 -41.14
N LYS A 573 -9.79 2.58 -40.50
CA LYS A 573 -10.32 1.53 -39.60
C LYS A 573 -9.87 1.77 -38.16
N THR A 574 -10.77 1.55 -37.22
CA THR A 574 -10.52 1.69 -35.78
C THR A 574 -10.57 0.32 -35.11
N TYR A 575 -9.57 0.03 -34.29
CA TYR A 575 -9.41 -1.20 -33.52
C TYR A 575 -9.43 -0.87 -32.02
N ASN A 576 -10.11 -1.68 -31.23
CA ASN A 576 -10.16 -1.54 -29.77
C ASN A 576 -9.03 -2.35 -29.14
N LEU A 577 -8.23 -1.71 -28.29
CA LEU A 577 -7.19 -2.36 -27.47
C LEU A 577 -7.75 -2.66 -26.08
N ASN A 578 -7.01 -3.42 -25.27
CA ASN A 578 -7.34 -3.63 -23.86
C ASN A 578 -7.28 -2.31 -23.08
N ALA A 579 -7.84 -2.17 -21.88
CA ALA A 579 -7.70 -0.94 -21.07
C ALA A 579 -6.28 -0.74 -20.52
N ASN A 580 -5.90 0.50 -20.20
CA ASN A 580 -4.73 0.85 -19.38
C ASN A 580 -5.21 1.49 -18.08
N ASP A 581 -5.78 0.67 -17.20
CA ASP A 581 -6.45 1.14 -16.00
C ASP A 581 -6.26 0.18 -14.83
N LEU A 582 -6.50 0.67 -13.63
CA LEU A 582 -6.51 -0.14 -12.42
C LEU A 582 -7.68 -1.11 -12.49
N THR A 583 -7.43 -2.34 -12.04
CA THR A 583 -8.55 -3.20 -11.64
C THR A 583 -9.25 -2.64 -10.42
N GLU A 584 -10.50 -3.03 -10.16
CA GLU A 584 -11.20 -2.61 -8.94
C GLU A 584 -10.43 -3.08 -7.69
N LYS A 585 -9.83 -4.28 -7.74
CA LYS A 585 -8.96 -4.80 -6.68
C LYS A 585 -7.71 -3.96 -6.47
N ALA A 586 -7.03 -3.58 -7.55
CA ALA A 586 -5.85 -2.73 -7.47
C ALA A 586 -6.19 -1.34 -6.92
N PHE A 587 -7.32 -0.76 -7.34
CA PHE A 587 -7.84 0.48 -6.76
C PHE A 587 -8.11 0.34 -5.25
N ASN A 588 -8.78 -0.74 -4.83
CA ASN A 588 -9.08 -0.97 -3.42
C ASN A 588 -7.82 -1.13 -2.56
N LYS A 589 -6.76 -1.78 -3.07
CA LYS A 589 -5.45 -1.83 -2.39
C LYS A 589 -4.88 -0.42 -2.15
N LEU A 590 -4.88 0.43 -3.18
CA LEU A 590 -4.39 1.81 -3.09
C LEU A 590 -5.27 2.68 -2.19
N PHE A 591 -6.59 2.48 -2.25
CA PHE A 591 -7.54 3.19 -1.42
C PHE A 591 -7.38 2.83 0.06
N GLU A 592 -7.22 1.55 0.39
CA GLU A 592 -6.92 1.12 1.77
C GLU A 592 -5.60 1.74 2.26
N PHE A 593 -4.57 1.73 1.41
CA PHE A 593 -3.28 2.36 1.72
C PHE A 593 -3.45 3.84 2.10
N ALA A 594 -4.18 4.61 1.27
CA ALA A 594 -4.52 6.00 1.55
C ALA A 594 -5.35 6.17 2.82
N GLN A 595 -6.34 5.30 3.05
CA GLN A 595 -7.24 5.33 4.20
C GLN A 595 -6.48 5.14 5.52
N LYS A 596 -5.42 4.33 5.53
CA LYS A 596 -4.55 4.13 6.70
C LYS A 596 -3.56 5.27 6.94
N GLY A 597 -3.63 6.36 6.15
CA GLY A 597 -2.75 7.53 6.29
C GLY A 597 -1.34 7.33 5.77
N MET A 598 -1.11 6.24 5.03
CA MET A 598 0.18 5.96 4.40
C MET A 598 0.47 6.95 3.25
N PRO A 599 1.74 7.30 2.99
CA PRO A 599 2.06 8.34 2.03
C PRO A 599 1.87 7.88 0.59
N ILE A 600 1.16 8.69 -0.21
CA ILE A 600 1.01 8.50 -1.65
C ILE A 600 1.49 9.76 -2.37
N ALA A 601 2.41 9.61 -3.30
CA ALA A 601 2.90 10.66 -4.17
C ALA A 601 2.34 10.45 -5.59
N LEU A 602 1.41 11.29 -6.01
CA LEU A 602 0.81 11.23 -7.34
C LEU A 602 1.51 12.22 -8.27
N ASP A 603 1.67 11.91 -9.54
CA ASP A 603 1.96 12.93 -10.53
C ASP A 603 0.88 14.02 -10.46
N LYS A 604 1.26 15.28 -10.64
CA LYS A 604 0.35 16.43 -10.56
C LYS A 604 -0.86 16.33 -11.49
N ASN A 605 -0.70 15.76 -12.68
CA ASN A 605 -1.81 15.55 -13.61
C ASN A 605 -2.79 14.49 -13.10
N VAL A 606 -2.29 13.42 -12.46
CA VAL A 606 -3.13 12.40 -11.82
C VAL A 606 -3.82 12.94 -10.57
N TYR A 607 -3.07 13.66 -9.73
CA TYR A 607 -3.56 14.26 -8.47
C TYR A 607 -4.79 15.16 -8.69
N TYR A 608 -4.75 16.01 -9.72
CA TYR A 608 -5.83 16.93 -10.08
C TYR A 608 -6.82 16.35 -11.10
N GLY A 609 -6.56 15.17 -11.67
CA GLY A 609 -7.43 14.50 -12.64
C GLY A 609 -7.47 15.18 -14.02
N ASN A 610 -6.31 15.52 -14.58
CA ASN A 610 -6.18 16.11 -15.91
C ASN A 610 -6.68 15.15 -16.99
N LYS A 611 -7.75 15.55 -17.71
CA LYS A 611 -8.41 14.73 -18.72
C LYS A 611 -7.55 14.40 -19.94
N SER A 612 -6.44 15.10 -20.16
CA SER A 612 -5.45 14.74 -21.20
C SER A 612 -4.50 13.62 -20.77
N VAL A 613 -4.52 13.23 -19.50
CA VAL A 613 -3.68 12.16 -18.94
C VAL A 613 -4.53 10.97 -18.50
N VAL A 614 -5.67 11.23 -17.84
CA VAL A 614 -6.55 10.23 -17.23
C VAL A 614 -8.02 10.43 -17.62
N ASP A 615 -8.63 9.42 -18.24
CA ASP A 615 -10.05 9.45 -18.62
C ASP A 615 -10.96 9.37 -17.39
N SER A 616 -12.09 10.07 -17.40
CA SER A 616 -12.97 10.19 -16.22
C SER A 616 -13.73 8.92 -15.84
N ASN A 617 -13.78 7.92 -16.72
CA ASN A 617 -14.40 6.61 -16.49
C ASN A 617 -13.42 5.56 -15.94
N THR A 618 -12.16 5.92 -15.76
CA THR A 618 -11.14 5.02 -15.22
C THR A 618 -11.19 4.90 -13.69
N ASN A 619 -10.75 3.76 -13.18
CA ASN A 619 -10.45 3.57 -11.77
C ASN A 619 -9.27 4.44 -11.33
N MET A 620 -8.30 4.71 -12.20
CA MET A 620 -7.23 5.66 -11.92
C MET A 620 -7.76 7.09 -11.62
N TYR A 621 -8.81 7.54 -12.33
CA TYR A 621 -9.43 8.85 -12.05
C TYR A 621 -10.03 8.93 -10.63
N LYS A 622 -10.41 7.80 -10.03
CA LYS A 622 -10.89 7.74 -8.64
C LYS A 622 -9.78 8.11 -7.64
N MET A 623 -8.50 7.94 -8.00
CA MET A 623 -7.35 8.23 -7.14
C MET A 623 -7.01 9.73 -7.00
N ARG A 624 -7.65 10.61 -7.77
CA ARG A 624 -7.43 12.06 -7.64
C ARG A 624 -7.78 12.55 -6.23
N LYS A 625 -7.09 13.59 -5.77
CA LYS A 625 -7.20 14.07 -4.39
C LYS A 625 -8.62 14.46 -3.97
N SER A 626 -9.37 15.13 -4.84
CA SER A 626 -10.74 15.57 -4.53
C SER A 626 -11.70 14.39 -4.29
N ASN A 627 -11.58 13.32 -5.08
CA ASN A 627 -12.38 12.10 -4.87
C ASN A 627 -11.99 11.37 -3.59
N LEU A 628 -10.68 11.20 -3.37
CA LEU A 628 -10.18 10.58 -2.15
C LEU A 628 -10.58 11.39 -0.93
N ALA A 629 -10.46 12.72 -0.94
CA ALA A 629 -10.89 13.58 0.15
C ALA A 629 -12.38 13.37 0.48
N MET A 630 -13.26 13.34 -0.51
CA MET A 630 -14.69 13.06 -0.30
C MET A 630 -14.97 11.69 0.36
N GLN A 631 -14.14 10.68 0.07
CA GLN A 631 -14.30 9.34 0.63
C GLN A 631 -13.59 9.19 1.99
N LEU A 632 -12.49 9.91 2.21
CA LEU A 632 -11.63 9.84 3.39
C LEU A 632 -12.09 10.73 4.55
N THR A 633 -12.91 11.75 4.31
CA THR A 633 -13.43 12.72 5.32
C THR A 633 -14.21 12.11 6.47
N LYS A 634 -14.44 10.80 6.46
CA LYS A 634 -15.04 10.04 7.56
C LYS A 634 -14.04 9.17 8.33
N THR A 635 -12.78 9.05 7.90
CA THR A 635 -11.91 7.92 8.28
C THR A 635 -10.41 8.19 8.53
N GLY A 636 -9.78 9.33 8.15
CA GLY A 636 -8.35 9.53 8.47
C GLY A 636 -7.63 10.75 7.88
N SER A 637 -6.34 10.91 8.25
CA SER A 637 -5.46 12.00 7.81
C SER A 637 -4.89 11.81 6.41
N SER A 638 -4.80 12.88 5.61
CA SER A 638 -4.25 12.78 4.24
C SER A 638 -2.75 13.03 4.13
N ASN A 639 -2.01 11.96 3.82
CA ASN A 639 -0.58 11.96 3.49
C ASN A 639 -0.36 11.84 1.97
N ILE A 640 -1.23 12.51 1.20
CA ILE A 640 -1.25 12.45 -0.26
C ILE A 640 -0.67 13.76 -0.79
N VAL A 641 0.34 13.66 -1.63
CA VAL A 641 1.03 14.81 -2.23
C VAL A 641 1.03 14.67 -3.75
N TRP A 642 1.16 15.79 -4.45
CA TRP A 642 1.51 15.75 -5.87
C TRP A 642 3.02 15.88 -6.06
N VAL A 643 3.52 15.36 -7.17
CA VAL A 643 4.89 15.49 -7.66
C VAL A 643 4.88 16.24 -8.99
N ASP A 644 5.77 17.21 -9.15
CA ASP A 644 5.99 17.96 -10.39
C ASP A 644 7.47 18.31 -10.50
N ASN A 645 8.14 17.89 -11.59
CA ASN A 645 9.58 18.08 -11.78
C ASN A 645 10.42 17.63 -10.57
N ASP A 646 10.15 16.42 -10.05
CA ASP A 646 10.82 15.82 -8.89
C ASP A 646 10.58 16.54 -7.54
N GLU A 647 9.80 17.62 -7.50
CA GLU A 647 9.38 18.31 -6.28
C GLU A 647 8.01 17.84 -5.81
N VAL A 648 7.84 17.69 -4.49
CA VAL A 648 6.55 17.40 -3.86
C VAL A 648 5.83 18.66 -3.41
N SER A 649 4.50 18.62 -3.43
CA SER A 649 3.61 19.67 -2.91
C SER A 649 3.79 19.96 -1.42
N ASP A 650 4.21 18.93 -0.68
CA ASP A 650 4.40 18.97 0.75
C ASP A 650 5.35 17.85 1.19
N THR A 651 6.07 18.04 2.30
CA THR A 651 6.94 16.98 2.84
C THR A 651 6.10 15.78 3.29
N LEU A 652 6.53 14.57 2.97
CA LEU A 652 5.87 13.33 3.38
C LEU A 652 6.01 13.10 4.88
N ASN A 653 4.97 12.52 5.48
CA ASN A 653 5.01 12.04 6.85
C ASN A 653 5.31 10.54 6.87
N TYR A 654 6.38 10.11 7.52
CA TYR A 654 6.68 8.68 7.66
C TYR A 654 5.78 8.02 8.71
N ILE A 655 5.16 6.89 8.35
CA ILE A 655 4.26 6.13 9.21
C ILE A 655 4.97 4.84 9.65
N TYR A 656 5.14 4.68 10.96
CA TYR A 656 5.77 3.48 11.54
C TYR A 656 4.74 2.35 11.63
N LYS A 657 5.11 1.17 11.14
CA LYS A 657 4.32 -0.07 11.21
C LYS A 657 4.79 -0.95 12.38
N PRO A 658 3.96 -1.91 12.84
CA PRO A 658 4.44 -3.00 13.68
C PRO A 658 5.55 -3.80 12.99
N THR A 659 6.34 -4.51 13.81
CA THR A 659 7.41 -5.41 13.38
C THR A 659 7.23 -6.77 14.03
N SER A 660 7.65 -7.83 13.34
CA SER A 660 7.48 -9.22 13.78
C SER A 660 8.62 -10.09 13.31
N ASN A 661 8.93 -11.11 14.09
CA ASN A 661 9.77 -12.22 13.67
C ASN A 661 9.13 -13.59 13.98
N ILE A 662 7.79 -13.66 14.01
CA ILE A 662 7.08 -14.94 14.16
C ILE A 662 7.32 -15.79 12.92
N SER A 663 7.77 -17.03 13.13
CA SER A 663 8.02 -18.02 12.08
C SER A 663 7.66 -19.43 12.56
N PRO A 664 7.39 -20.38 11.65
CA PRO A 664 7.18 -21.77 12.02
C PRO A 664 8.49 -22.44 12.49
N ASN A 665 8.37 -23.52 13.25
CA ASN A 665 9.48 -24.39 13.66
C ASN A 665 9.92 -25.37 12.55
N MET A 666 9.66 -25.02 11.29
CA MET A 666 10.03 -25.78 10.10
C MET A 666 11.29 -25.16 9.49
N LYS A 667 12.11 -25.96 8.81
CA LYS A 667 13.24 -25.43 8.05
C LYS A 667 12.71 -24.68 6.82
N GLU A 668 13.10 -23.41 6.71
CA GLU A 668 12.82 -22.58 5.54
C GLU A 668 13.39 -23.24 4.28
N TYR A 669 12.61 -23.29 3.22
CA TYR A 669 13.03 -23.88 1.96
C TYR A 669 13.89 -22.90 1.16
N ASP A 670 15.05 -23.38 0.67
CA ASP A 670 16.04 -22.57 -0.04
C ASP A 670 16.32 -23.05 -1.47
N GLY A 671 15.48 -23.94 -2.01
CA GLY A 671 15.68 -24.56 -3.32
C GLY A 671 16.58 -25.80 -3.29
N THR A 672 16.97 -26.30 -2.11
CA THR A 672 17.82 -27.50 -1.99
C THR A 672 17.12 -28.64 -1.26
N GLU A 673 17.47 -29.89 -1.61
CA GLU A 673 16.96 -31.09 -0.92
C GLU A 673 17.24 -31.06 0.59
N ALA A 674 18.37 -30.51 1.01
CA ALA A 674 18.73 -30.40 2.42
C ALA A 674 17.76 -29.51 3.23
N SER A 675 17.02 -28.62 2.58
CA SER A 675 16.02 -27.75 3.22
C SER A 675 14.62 -28.37 3.30
N VAL A 676 14.42 -29.54 2.71
CA VAL A 676 13.16 -30.29 2.77
C VAL A 676 12.98 -30.93 4.15
N ASN A 677 11.79 -30.78 4.72
CA ASN A 677 11.45 -31.32 6.03
C ASN A 677 10.89 -32.75 5.86
N GLU A 678 11.45 -33.72 6.59
CA GLU A 678 10.91 -35.08 6.64
C GLU A 678 9.65 -35.14 7.51
N ARG A 679 8.73 -36.03 7.14
CA ARG A 679 7.48 -36.24 7.91
C ARG A 679 7.07 -37.70 7.94
N ASP A 680 6.34 -38.05 8.99
CA ASP A 680 5.63 -39.32 9.12
C ASP A 680 4.23 -39.16 8.53
N PHE A 681 3.93 -39.88 7.45
CA PHE A 681 2.65 -39.78 6.73
C PHE A 681 1.48 -40.43 7.48
N ASP A 682 1.78 -41.25 8.48
CA ASP A 682 0.77 -41.94 9.27
C ASP A 682 0.35 -41.11 10.51
N LYS A 683 0.87 -39.88 10.64
CA LYS A 683 0.56 -38.95 11.74
C LYS A 683 0.14 -37.56 11.22
N SER A 684 -0.69 -36.87 12.00
CA SER A 684 -1.05 -35.48 11.75
C SER A 684 0.17 -34.56 11.80
N LEU A 685 0.18 -33.54 10.92
CA LEU A 685 1.25 -32.56 10.85
C LEU A 685 1.00 -31.43 11.84
N LEU A 686 1.87 -31.29 12.85
CA LEU A 686 1.81 -30.22 13.84
C LEU A 686 2.92 -29.20 13.59
N VAL A 687 2.57 -27.95 13.32
CA VAL A 687 3.51 -26.85 13.06
C VAL A 687 3.36 -25.78 14.14
N THR A 688 4.46 -25.45 14.81
CA THR A 688 4.48 -24.44 15.89
C THR A 688 5.05 -23.13 15.37
N PHE A 689 4.27 -22.07 15.43
CA PHE A 689 4.70 -20.71 15.13
C PHE A 689 5.12 -20.01 16.42
N SER A 690 6.30 -19.41 16.44
CA SER A 690 6.81 -18.69 17.61
C SER A 690 7.68 -17.49 17.23
N GLY A 691 7.75 -16.49 18.11
CA GLY A 691 8.55 -15.28 17.89
C GLY A 691 8.14 -14.15 18.83
N ASN A 692 8.48 -12.93 18.45
CA ASN A 692 8.10 -11.70 19.15
C ASN A 692 7.43 -10.73 18.18
N VAL A 693 6.60 -9.86 18.74
CA VAL A 693 5.98 -8.73 18.03
C VAL A 693 6.33 -7.46 18.78
N THR A 694 6.74 -6.42 18.06
CA THR A 694 7.15 -5.14 18.63
C THR A 694 6.61 -3.96 17.82
N VAL A 695 6.24 -2.87 18.50
CA VAL A 695 5.93 -1.58 17.86
C VAL A 695 6.93 -0.52 18.30
N PRO A 696 7.49 0.30 17.39
CA PRO A 696 8.50 1.31 17.74
C PRO A 696 8.02 2.46 18.64
N VAL A 697 6.70 2.68 18.80
CA VAL A 697 6.17 3.97 19.29
C VAL A 697 5.18 3.85 20.47
N ARG A 698 4.55 2.68 20.73
CA ARG A 698 3.51 2.51 21.77
C ARG A 698 3.44 1.09 22.32
N ASP A 699 3.06 0.95 23.59
CA ASP A 699 2.58 -0.31 24.17
C ASP A 699 1.14 -0.54 23.67
N GLY A 700 0.97 -1.38 22.66
CA GLY A 700 -0.32 -1.64 22.01
C GLY A 700 -0.86 -3.06 22.19
N SER A 701 -2.14 -3.24 21.86
CA SER A 701 -2.77 -4.55 21.61
C SER A 701 -2.71 -4.86 20.12
N TYR A 702 -2.44 -6.13 19.79
CA TYR A 702 -2.26 -6.58 18.41
C TYR A 702 -3.20 -7.73 18.11
N LYS A 703 -3.60 -7.85 16.85
CA LYS A 703 -4.27 -9.03 16.34
C LYS A 703 -3.31 -9.83 15.47
N VAL A 704 -3.21 -11.13 15.73
CA VAL A 704 -2.38 -12.05 14.95
C VAL A 704 -3.28 -12.94 14.10
N LYS A 705 -2.93 -13.10 12.82
CA LYS A 705 -3.47 -14.09 11.91
C LYS A 705 -2.36 -14.96 11.35
N ILE A 706 -2.61 -16.24 11.17
CA ILE A 706 -1.67 -17.17 10.51
C ILE A 706 -2.37 -17.84 9.35
N TYR A 707 -1.74 -17.77 8.19
CA TYR A 707 -2.21 -18.32 6.94
C TYR A 707 -1.26 -19.39 6.42
N ILE A 708 -1.82 -20.38 5.73
CA ILE A 708 -1.10 -21.44 5.01
C ILE A 708 -1.68 -21.50 3.61
N ASP A 709 -0.86 -21.22 2.61
CA ASP A 709 -1.19 -21.35 1.18
C ASP A 709 -1.20 -22.85 0.85
N ARG A 710 -2.39 -23.39 0.63
CA ARG A 710 -2.60 -24.83 0.36
C ARG A 710 -2.86 -25.11 -1.12
N ASN A 711 -3.46 -24.16 -1.83
CA ASN A 711 -3.80 -24.32 -3.23
C ASN A 711 -2.64 -23.93 -4.18
N CYS A 712 -1.51 -23.50 -3.62
CA CYS A 712 -0.28 -23.18 -4.33
C CYS A 712 -0.47 -22.07 -5.36
N ASP A 713 -1.31 -21.08 -5.04
CA ASP A 713 -1.49 -19.86 -5.84
C ASP A 713 -0.75 -18.65 -5.24
N SER A 714 -0.17 -18.78 -4.05
CA SER A 714 0.54 -17.72 -3.31
C SER A 714 -0.27 -16.47 -3.03
N MET A 715 -1.59 -16.60 -3.12
CA MET A 715 -2.53 -15.74 -2.44
C MET A 715 -2.91 -16.41 -1.12
N PHE A 716 -3.26 -15.60 -0.12
CA PHE A 716 -3.67 -16.12 1.17
C PHE A 716 -5.12 -15.71 1.41
N SER A 717 -6.02 -16.67 1.29
CA SER A 717 -7.46 -16.45 1.45
C SER A 717 -7.84 -16.04 2.88
N GLU A 718 -8.80 -15.12 2.99
CA GLU A 718 -9.44 -14.75 4.26
C GLU A 718 -10.56 -15.74 4.66
N ASP A 719 -10.86 -16.74 3.83
CA ASP A 719 -11.86 -17.75 4.18
C ASP A 719 -11.36 -18.62 5.34
N HIS A 720 -12.15 -18.67 6.41
CA HIS A 720 -11.93 -19.45 7.63
C HIS A 720 -13.02 -20.50 7.90
N THR A 721 -13.97 -20.65 6.97
CA THR A 721 -15.23 -21.37 7.21
C THR A 721 -15.44 -22.60 6.34
N THR A 722 -14.80 -22.66 5.18
CA THR A 722 -14.89 -23.80 4.26
C THR A 722 -13.76 -24.80 4.49
N ASP A 723 -13.89 -25.96 3.86
CA ASP A 723 -12.83 -26.97 3.83
C ASP A 723 -11.57 -26.48 3.07
N ASP A 724 -11.69 -25.44 2.25
CA ASP A 724 -10.62 -24.79 1.49
C ASP A 724 -9.92 -23.64 2.26
N THR A 725 -10.18 -23.51 3.56
CA THR A 725 -9.62 -22.42 4.37
C THR A 725 -8.09 -22.36 4.36
N GLU A 726 -7.56 -21.16 4.25
CA GLU A 726 -6.13 -20.85 4.36
C GLU A 726 -5.81 -20.02 5.60
N LEU A 727 -6.82 -19.49 6.29
CA LEU A 727 -6.69 -18.76 7.55
C LEU A 727 -6.84 -19.72 8.75
N PHE A 728 -5.71 -20.18 9.27
CA PHE A 728 -5.66 -21.23 10.31
C PHE A 728 -5.73 -20.71 11.74
N TYR A 729 -5.29 -19.48 11.98
CA TYR A 729 -5.28 -18.87 13.32
C TYR A 729 -6.07 -17.56 13.30
N CYS A 730 -7.32 -17.62 13.72
CA CYS A 730 -8.24 -16.49 13.82
C CYS A 730 -9.34 -16.79 14.86
N GLU A 731 -10.08 -15.76 15.23
CA GLU A 731 -11.35 -15.88 15.96
C GLU A 731 -12.43 -16.51 15.06
N SER A 732 -13.56 -16.91 15.64
CA SER A 732 -14.67 -17.54 14.88
C SER A 732 -15.29 -16.65 13.80
N ASP A 733 -15.08 -15.33 13.88
CA ASP A 733 -15.54 -14.36 12.89
C ASP A 733 -14.48 -14.03 11.81
N GLY A 734 -13.34 -14.73 11.81
CA GLY A 734 -12.23 -14.50 10.89
C GLY A 734 -11.32 -13.34 11.28
N THR A 735 -11.62 -12.63 12.39
CA THR A 735 -10.73 -11.57 12.87
C THR A 735 -9.49 -12.16 13.55
N GLY A 736 -8.38 -11.43 13.56
CA GLY A 736 -7.16 -11.92 14.22
C GLY A 736 -7.34 -12.01 15.74
N ILE A 737 -6.63 -12.96 16.35
CA ILE A 737 -6.70 -13.23 17.78
C ILE A 737 -5.89 -12.16 18.52
N GLN A 738 -6.48 -11.59 19.58
CA GLN A 738 -5.86 -10.55 20.38
C GLN A 738 -4.64 -11.06 21.14
N TRP A 739 -3.58 -10.26 21.12
CA TRP A 739 -2.32 -10.55 21.77
C TRP A 739 -1.64 -9.26 22.26
N THR A 740 -0.91 -9.35 23.37
CA THR A 740 -0.23 -8.23 24.02
C THR A 740 1.28 -8.36 23.85
N ASN A 741 1.97 -7.24 23.62
CA ASN A 741 3.43 -7.13 23.41
C ASN A 741 4.29 -8.16 24.21
N GLY A 742 5.27 -8.81 23.58
CA GLY A 742 6.09 -9.89 24.16
C GLY A 742 6.37 -11.10 23.25
N GLY A 743 6.43 -12.30 23.85
CA GLY A 743 6.63 -13.58 23.15
C GLY A 743 5.32 -14.24 22.72
N PHE A 744 5.29 -14.78 21.51
CA PHE A 744 4.17 -15.47 20.89
C PHE A 744 4.51 -16.95 20.63
N SER A 745 3.55 -17.85 20.84
CA SER A 745 3.66 -19.26 20.45
C SER A 745 2.28 -19.88 20.24
N THR A 746 2.06 -20.56 19.11
CA THR A 746 0.86 -21.36 18.84
C THR A 746 1.18 -22.56 17.96
N THR A 747 0.42 -23.64 18.06
CA THR A 747 0.60 -24.86 17.26
C THR A 747 -0.64 -25.11 16.40
N LEU A 748 -0.43 -25.29 15.10
CA LEU A 748 -1.46 -25.56 14.11
C LEU A 748 -1.41 -27.02 13.69
N SER A 749 -2.58 -27.63 13.52
CA SER A 749 -2.73 -28.93 12.86
C SER A 749 -3.01 -28.72 11.39
N LEU A 750 -2.11 -29.20 10.54
CA LEU A 750 -2.20 -29.16 9.08
C LEU A 750 -2.57 -30.55 8.54
N PRO A 751 -3.08 -30.65 7.29
CA PRO A 751 -3.45 -31.94 6.69
C PRO A 751 -2.31 -32.97 6.72
N SER A 752 -2.62 -34.21 7.09
CA SER A 752 -1.64 -35.29 7.08
C SER A 752 -1.14 -35.64 5.67
N GLY A 753 -1.96 -35.36 4.64
CA GLY A 753 -1.60 -35.52 3.24
C GLY A 753 -0.79 -34.37 2.61
N LEU A 754 -0.58 -33.24 3.31
CA LEU A 754 0.07 -32.06 2.74
C LEU A 754 1.53 -32.36 2.34
N THR A 755 1.92 -32.04 1.10
CA THR A 755 3.26 -32.33 0.57
C THR A 755 3.75 -31.22 -0.34
N GLY A 756 5.05 -31.19 -0.62
CA GLY A 756 5.63 -30.20 -1.52
C GLY A 756 5.82 -28.83 -0.86
N TYR A 757 5.67 -27.78 -1.65
CA TYR A 757 5.87 -26.40 -1.22
C TYR A 757 4.68 -25.90 -0.39
N VAL A 758 4.93 -25.39 0.81
CA VAL A 758 3.90 -24.84 1.68
C VAL A 758 4.24 -23.40 2.03
N GLY A 759 3.54 -22.47 1.38
CA GLY A 759 3.64 -21.05 1.70
C GLY A 759 2.96 -20.73 3.03
N TRP A 760 3.53 -19.83 3.82
CA TRP A 760 2.93 -19.36 5.06
C TRP A 760 3.05 -17.85 5.20
N LYS A 761 2.07 -17.25 5.89
CA LYS A 761 2.05 -15.82 6.22
C LYS A 761 1.56 -15.63 7.66
N VAL A 762 2.25 -14.82 8.43
CA VAL A 762 1.79 -14.34 9.75
C VAL A 762 1.54 -12.85 9.64
N GLU A 763 0.28 -12.45 9.70
CA GLU A 763 -0.13 -11.04 9.68
C GLU A 763 -0.34 -10.55 11.10
N ILE A 764 0.17 -9.35 11.37
CA ILE A 764 -0.03 -8.65 12.63
C ILE A 764 -0.63 -7.29 12.35
N THR A 765 -1.74 -7.00 13.03
CA THR A 765 -2.44 -5.73 12.92
C THR A 765 -2.46 -5.01 14.26
N ASP A 766 -2.04 -3.75 14.26
CA ASP A 766 -2.20 -2.82 15.39
C ASP A 766 -3.69 -2.44 15.53
N THR A 767 -4.27 -2.63 16.71
CA THR A 767 -5.72 -2.46 16.90
C THR A 767 -6.19 -1.00 16.90
N ASP A 768 -5.30 -0.05 17.18
CA ASP A 768 -5.65 1.37 17.30
C ASP A 768 -5.60 2.06 15.94
N THR A 769 -4.60 1.71 15.13
CA THR A 769 -4.35 2.32 13.81
C THR A 769 -4.88 1.46 12.67
N GLY A 770 -5.04 0.16 12.88
CA GLY A 770 -5.32 -0.81 11.83
C GLY A 770 -4.18 -0.96 10.82
N LEU A 771 -2.98 -0.46 11.13
CA LEU A 771 -1.78 -0.71 10.34
C LEU A 771 -1.34 -2.16 10.57
N ARG A 772 -0.93 -2.82 9.49
CA ARG A 772 -0.47 -4.20 9.55
C ARG A 772 0.93 -4.37 8.96
N THR A 773 1.55 -5.45 9.37
CA THR A 773 2.77 -6.02 8.78
C THR A 773 2.56 -7.52 8.64
N TYR A 774 3.41 -8.18 7.86
CA TYR A 774 3.45 -9.63 7.86
C TYR A 774 4.89 -10.14 7.81
N THR A 775 5.09 -11.33 8.35
CA THR A 775 6.22 -12.20 8.01
C THR A 775 5.70 -13.33 7.15
N SER A 776 6.42 -13.71 6.10
CA SER A 776 6.07 -14.83 5.24
C SER A 776 7.30 -15.59 4.83
N GLY A 777 7.08 -16.80 4.35
CA GLY A 777 8.11 -17.70 3.89
C GLY A 777 7.49 -18.98 3.36
N ALA A 778 8.32 -19.98 3.17
CA ALA A 778 7.85 -21.31 2.80
C ALA A 778 8.74 -22.40 3.39
N PHE A 779 8.15 -23.54 3.67
CA PHE A 779 8.87 -24.77 3.94
C PHE A 779 8.43 -25.83 2.93
N ALA A 780 9.34 -26.73 2.58
CA ALA A 780 9.01 -27.88 1.74
C ALA A 780 8.86 -29.12 2.62
N LEU A 781 7.83 -29.91 2.33
CA LEU A 781 7.57 -31.21 2.93
C LEU A 781 7.95 -32.30 1.94
N LYS A 782 8.77 -33.26 2.38
CA LYS A 782 9.10 -34.44 1.57
C LYS A 782 7.82 -35.14 1.16
N ASN A 783 7.68 -35.48 -0.12
CA ASN A 783 6.50 -36.17 -0.62
C ASN A 783 6.60 -37.69 -0.40
N LYS A 784 5.44 -38.36 -0.28
CA LYS A 784 5.38 -39.82 -0.32
C LYS A 784 5.57 -40.21 -1.78
N GLU A 785 6.46 -41.18 -2.04
CA GLU A 785 6.71 -41.62 -3.42
C GLU A 785 5.39 -41.93 -4.14
N ARG A 786 5.07 -41.14 -5.17
CA ARG A 786 3.81 -41.23 -5.91
C ARG A 786 4.09 -41.24 -7.40
N THR A 787 3.45 -42.16 -8.11
CA THR A 787 3.44 -42.14 -9.57
C THR A 787 2.31 -41.24 -10.07
N ILE A 788 2.65 -40.23 -10.85
CA ILE A 788 1.73 -39.30 -11.50
C ILE A 788 1.47 -39.82 -12.91
N ASN A 789 0.24 -40.27 -13.16
CA ASN A 789 -0.20 -40.68 -14.50
C ASN A 789 -0.61 -39.43 -15.28
N VAL A 790 0.16 -39.11 -16.32
CA VAL A 790 -0.02 -37.93 -17.15
C VAL A 790 -0.56 -38.35 -18.51
N LEU A 791 -1.69 -37.78 -18.93
CA LEU A 791 -2.16 -37.85 -20.31
C LEU A 791 -1.68 -36.61 -21.06
N GLN A 792 -0.80 -36.77 -22.03
CA GLN A 792 -0.41 -35.70 -22.93
C GLN A 792 -1.24 -35.78 -24.21
N ILE A 793 -2.08 -34.78 -24.45
CA ILE A 793 -2.89 -34.62 -25.67
C ILE A 793 -2.10 -33.77 -26.68
N LYS A 794 -1.62 -34.41 -27.74
CA LYS A 794 -0.75 -33.83 -28.77
C LYS A 794 -1.53 -33.43 -30.03
N SER A 795 -0.91 -32.56 -30.82
CA SER A 795 -1.32 -32.27 -32.19
C SER A 795 -1.38 -33.55 -33.05
N ASN A 796 -2.24 -33.55 -34.06
CA ASN A 796 -2.31 -34.61 -35.06
C ASN A 796 -1.26 -34.45 -36.17
N SER A 797 -0.88 -33.21 -36.49
CA SER A 797 -0.10 -32.90 -37.69
C SER A 797 1.22 -32.16 -37.44
N GLN A 798 1.45 -31.65 -36.24
CA GLN A 798 2.67 -30.93 -35.84
C GLN A 798 3.40 -31.68 -34.74
N GLU A 799 4.72 -31.77 -34.87
CA GLU A 799 5.59 -32.33 -33.84
C GLU A 799 5.68 -31.38 -32.64
N SER A 800 5.82 -31.96 -31.45
CA SER A 800 5.99 -31.19 -30.23
C SER A 800 7.43 -30.63 -30.14
N HIS A 801 7.58 -29.39 -29.69
CA HIS A 801 8.88 -28.75 -29.41
C HIS A 801 9.39 -29.01 -27.98
N LEU A 802 8.59 -29.68 -27.15
CA LEU A 802 8.99 -30.20 -25.85
C LEU A 802 8.51 -31.64 -25.70
N ASN A 803 9.39 -32.50 -25.20
CA ASN A 803 9.15 -33.94 -25.06
C ASN A 803 9.06 -34.34 -23.59
N LEU A 804 7.94 -34.93 -23.17
CA LEU A 804 7.74 -35.43 -21.80
C LEU A 804 8.02 -36.93 -21.65
N ALA A 805 8.35 -37.63 -22.74
CA ALA A 805 8.58 -39.07 -22.72
C ALA A 805 9.84 -39.46 -21.92
N PRO A 806 9.91 -40.70 -21.39
CA PRO A 806 11.09 -41.17 -20.66
C PRO A 806 12.39 -41.00 -21.45
N GLY A 807 13.43 -40.48 -20.79
CA GLY A 807 14.75 -40.20 -21.37
C GLY A 807 14.85 -38.86 -22.12
N SER A 808 13.82 -38.01 -22.09
CA SER A 808 13.93 -36.63 -22.58
C SER A 808 14.69 -35.74 -21.59
N LYS A 809 15.12 -34.54 -22.03
CA LYS A 809 15.76 -33.54 -21.17
C LYS A 809 14.86 -33.13 -20.00
N PHE A 810 13.55 -33.02 -20.23
CA PHE A 810 12.57 -32.79 -19.18
C PHE A 810 12.55 -33.94 -18.16
N ASP A 811 12.46 -35.19 -18.62
CA ASP A 811 12.43 -36.37 -17.74
C ASP A 811 13.70 -36.48 -16.89
N GLU A 812 14.87 -36.21 -17.48
CA GLU A 812 16.16 -36.14 -16.76
C GLU A 812 16.15 -35.05 -15.67
N LYS A 813 15.69 -33.84 -16.03
CA LYS A 813 15.65 -32.68 -15.12
C LYS A 813 14.58 -32.80 -14.03
N PHE A 814 13.48 -33.48 -14.33
CA PHE A 814 12.44 -33.77 -13.35
C PHE A 814 12.92 -34.84 -12.35
N LYS A 815 13.58 -35.90 -12.84
CA LYS A 815 14.13 -36.99 -12.01
C LYS A 815 15.27 -36.55 -11.10
N SER A 816 16.07 -35.55 -11.49
CA SER A 816 17.12 -35.04 -10.60
C SER A 816 16.55 -34.49 -9.29
N GLU A 817 15.33 -33.97 -9.33
CA GLU A 817 14.61 -33.45 -8.15
C GLU A 817 13.61 -34.44 -7.56
N ALA A 818 13.68 -35.72 -7.91
CA ALA A 818 12.80 -36.75 -7.32
C ALA A 818 13.01 -36.87 -5.80
N GLY A 819 14.22 -36.60 -5.30
CA GLY A 819 14.51 -36.55 -3.85
C GLY A 819 13.80 -35.41 -3.12
N ILE A 820 13.52 -34.30 -3.84
CA ILE A 820 12.76 -33.15 -3.34
C ILE A 820 11.25 -33.39 -3.50
N THR A 821 10.83 -33.71 -4.72
CA THR A 821 9.41 -33.76 -5.11
C THR A 821 8.70 -35.05 -4.74
N GLY A 822 9.43 -36.17 -4.60
CA GLY A 822 8.90 -37.53 -4.41
C GLY A 822 7.95 -38.00 -5.53
N PHE A 823 7.97 -37.36 -6.69
CA PHE A 823 7.12 -37.72 -7.82
C PHE A 823 7.86 -38.58 -8.85
N ASN A 824 7.14 -39.58 -9.37
CA ASN A 824 7.55 -40.38 -10.52
C ASN A 824 6.54 -40.17 -11.65
N LEU A 825 7.00 -39.97 -12.88
CA LEU A 825 6.10 -39.71 -14.00
C LEU A 825 5.82 -40.96 -14.83
N LYS A 826 4.55 -41.15 -15.19
CA LYS A 826 4.13 -42.07 -16.24
C LYS A 826 3.34 -41.30 -17.29
N VAL A 827 4.00 -40.97 -18.39
CA VAL A 827 3.41 -40.19 -19.48
C VAL A 827 2.81 -41.13 -20.52
N LYS A 828 1.53 -40.92 -20.85
CA LYS A 828 0.86 -41.51 -21.99
C LYS A 828 0.58 -40.40 -23.00
N GLU A 829 1.17 -40.51 -24.17
CA GLU A 829 0.86 -39.63 -25.29
C GLU A 829 -0.36 -40.17 -26.06
N MET A 830 -1.26 -39.27 -26.46
CA MET A 830 -2.31 -39.51 -27.44
C MET A 830 -2.45 -38.28 -28.33
N THR A 831 -2.71 -38.49 -29.62
CA THR A 831 -3.13 -37.37 -30.47
C THR A 831 -4.58 -36.97 -30.15
N LYS A 832 -5.01 -35.77 -30.56
CA LYS A 832 -6.41 -35.30 -30.40
C LYS A 832 -7.44 -36.30 -30.94
N THR A 833 -7.14 -36.92 -32.09
CA THR A 833 -8.03 -37.92 -32.70
C THR A 833 -8.06 -39.21 -31.88
N GLU A 834 -6.90 -39.73 -31.48
CA GLU A 834 -6.82 -40.95 -30.67
C GLU A 834 -7.56 -40.77 -29.35
N PHE A 835 -7.37 -39.65 -28.66
CA PHE A 835 -8.08 -39.33 -27.43
C PHE A 835 -9.60 -39.32 -27.63
N SER A 836 -10.08 -38.66 -28.69
CA SER A 836 -11.51 -38.59 -29.01
C SER A 836 -12.11 -39.97 -29.33
N GLU A 837 -11.34 -40.88 -29.92
CA GLU A 837 -11.79 -42.25 -30.22
C GLU A 837 -11.78 -43.15 -28.98
N GLU A 838 -10.76 -43.06 -28.14
CA GLU A 838 -10.66 -43.83 -26.90
C GLU A 838 -11.74 -43.40 -25.89
N LEU A 839 -12.03 -42.10 -25.79
CA LEU A 839 -13.07 -41.60 -24.88
C LEU A 839 -14.47 -42.06 -25.28
N LYS A 840 -14.73 -42.28 -26.59
CA LYS A 840 -15.99 -42.89 -27.06
C LYS A 840 -16.13 -44.36 -26.64
N LYS A 841 -15.01 -45.10 -26.57
CA LYS A 841 -14.99 -46.51 -26.13
C LYS A 841 -15.10 -46.61 -24.60
N ASN A 842 -14.44 -45.69 -23.90
CA ASN A 842 -14.42 -45.60 -22.45
C ASN A 842 -14.71 -44.15 -22.00
N PRO A 843 -15.98 -43.80 -21.70
CA PRO A 843 -16.34 -42.48 -21.21
C PRO A 843 -15.66 -42.08 -19.88
N LYS A 844 -15.07 -43.04 -19.16
CA LYS A 844 -14.34 -42.83 -17.90
C LYS A 844 -12.82 -42.82 -18.08
N LEU A 845 -12.31 -42.69 -19.31
CA LEU A 845 -10.88 -42.73 -19.62
C LEU A 845 -10.05 -41.77 -18.75
N LEU A 846 -10.56 -40.58 -18.46
CA LEU A 846 -9.86 -39.56 -17.69
C LEU A 846 -9.70 -39.92 -16.19
N ASP A 847 -10.45 -40.90 -15.66
CA ASP A 847 -10.31 -41.36 -14.27
C ASP A 847 -8.94 -42.01 -13.99
N ASP A 848 -8.25 -42.50 -15.03
CA ASP A 848 -6.96 -43.18 -14.91
C ASP A 848 -5.77 -42.20 -14.81
N TYR A 849 -6.00 -40.90 -15.06
CA TYR A 849 -4.97 -39.87 -15.12
C TYR A 849 -5.09 -38.87 -13.98
N SER A 850 -3.95 -38.55 -13.36
CA SER A 850 -3.85 -37.53 -12.32
C SER A 850 -3.72 -36.12 -12.90
N MET A 851 -3.28 -36.02 -14.16
CA MET A 851 -3.05 -34.76 -14.83
C MET A 851 -3.26 -34.88 -16.34
N ILE A 852 -3.82 -33.84 -16.94
CA ILE A 852 -3.87 -33.68 -18.40
C ILE A 852 -2.91 -32.56 -18.81
N VAL A 853 -2.08 -32.84 -19.81
CA VAL A 853 -1.22 -31.84 -20.45
C VAL A 853 -1.69 -31.67 -21.90
N MET A 854 -1.91 -30.43 -22.34
CA MET A 854 -2.30 -30.12 -23.71
C MET A 854 -1.24 -29.25 -24.38
N GLY A 855 -0.84 -29.59 -25.61
CA GLY A 855 -0.09 -28.70 -26.52
C GLY A 855 1.36 -29.11 -26.85
N PHE A 856 2.29 -28.16 -26.69
CA PHE A 856 3.70 -28.12 -27.13
C PHE A 856 3.96 -28.08 -28.64
N ALA A 857 2.97 -27.76 -29.45
CA ALA A 857 3.15 -27.68 -30.90
C ALA A 857 2.57 -26.37 -31.45
N ASP A 858 3.25 -25.73 -32.40
CA ASP A 858 2.84 -24.48 -33.06
C ASP A 858 1.69 -24.72 -34.06
N ASN A 859 0.54 -25.14 -33.52
CA ASN A 859 -0.58 -25.66 -34.29
C ASN A 859 -1.70 -24.63 -34.44
N TYR A 860 -1.70 -23.51 -33.72
CA TYR A 860 -2.75 -22.46 -33.81
C TYR A 860 -4.19 -23.00 -33.66
N GLY A 861 -4.37 -24.17 -33.03
CA GLY A 861 -5.63 -24.93 -33.05
C GLY A 861 -6.17 -25.27 -34.45
N ASN A 862 -5.31 -25.39 -35.47
CA ASN A 862 -5.68 -25.73 -36.85
C ASN A 862 -6.12 -27.20 -37.00
N ASP A 863 -5.53 -28.08 -36.20
CA ASP A 863 -6.00 -29.46 -36.03
C ASP A 863 -7.32 -29.42 -35.24
N ASN A 864 -8.43 -29.33 -35.98
CA ASN A 864 -9.79 -29.15 -35.48
C ASN A 864 -10.39 -30.52 -35.06
N ASP A 865 -9.69 -31.23 -34.18
CA ASP A 865 -9.80 -32.70 -34.08
C ASP A 865 -10.19 -33.26 -32.69
N LEU A 866 -10.60 -32.40 -31.73
CA LEU A 866 -11.27 -32.85 -30.51
C LEU A 866 -12.78 -32.93 -30.74
N SER A 867 -13.39 -34.05 -30.38
CA SER A 867 -14.86 -34.17 -30.40
C SER A 867 -15.52 -33.32 -29.31
N VAL A 868 -16.82 -33.05 -29.45
CA VAL A 868 -17.62 -32.39 -28.41
C VAL A 868 -17.51 -33.16 -27.08
N ASP A 869 -17.67 -34.49 -27.12
CA ASP A 869 -17.55 -35.34 -25.93
C ASP A 869 -16.17 -35.22 -25.25
N ALA A 870 -15.09 -35.09 -26.04
CA ALA A 870 -13.74 -34.92 -25.51
C ALA A 870 -13.57 -33.56 -24.80
N ILE A 871 -14.15 -32.50 -25.37
CA ILE A 871 -14.12 -31.15 -24.79
C ILE A 871 -14.96 -31.10 -23.51
N ASP A 872 -16.15 -31.69 -23.52
CA ASP A 872 -17.03 -31.77 -22.34
C ASP A 872 -16.40 -32.60 -21.22
N ALA A 873 -15.67 -33.67 -21.56
CA ALA A 873 -14.92 -34.47 -20.60
C ALA A 873 -13.74 -33.68 -19.98
N ILE A 874 -12.99 -32.91 -20.79
CA ILE A 874 -11.93 -32.03 -20.27
C ILE A 874 -12.53 -30.95 -19.36
N LYS A 875 -13.66 -30.36 -19.75
CA LYS A 875 -14.37 -29.38 -18.92
C LYS A 875 -14.78 -29.99 -17.58
N THR A 876 -15.41 -31.16 -17.60
CA THR A 876 -15.80 -31.88 -16.37
C THR A 876 -14.58 -32.18 -15.51
N TYR A 877 -13.46 -32.58 -16.11
CA TYR A 877 -12.20 -32.83 -15.42
C TYR A 877 -11.66 -31.57 -14.71
N ILE A 878 -11.76 -30.40 -15.35
CA ILE A 878 -11.40 -29.10 -14.74
C ILE A 878 -12.38 -28.74 -13.62
N ASP A 879 -13.69 -28.89 -13.85
CA ASP A 879 -14.74 -28.58 -12.87
C ASP A 879 -14.65 -29.50 -11.62
N ASP A 880 -14.18 -30.73 -11.78
CA ASP A 880 -13.82 -31.68 -10.71
C ASP A 880 -12.50 -31.32 -9.99
N GLY A 881 -11.91 -30.15 -10.25
CA GLY A 881 -10.70 -29.68 -9.58
C GLY A 881 -9.42 -30.42 -9.97
N LYS A 882 -9.43 -31.29 -10.99
CA LYS A 882 -8.26 -32.11 -11.35
C LYS A 882 -7.24 -31.31 -12.18
N SER A 883 -5.97 -31.70 -12.07
CA SER A 883 -4.83 -30.94 -12.61
C SER A 883 -4.83 -30.86 -14.15
N VAL A 884 -4.79 -29.64 -14.70
CA VAL A 884 -4.61 -29.41 -16.14
C VAL A 884 -3.48 -28.42 -16.39
N LEU A 885 -2.52 -28.81 -17.22
CA LEU A 885 -1.49 -27.92 -17.77
C LEU A 885 -1.77 -27.64 -19.24
N MET A 886 -2.07 -26.39 -19.53
CA MET A 886 -2.19 -25.88 -20.90
C MET A 886 -0.91 -25.18 -21.31
N THR A 887 -0.43 -25.47 -22.52
CA THR A 887 0.85 -24.98 -23.01
C THR A 887 0.65 -24.09 -24.25
N HIS A 888 1.74 -23.73 -24.95
CA HIS A 888 1.67 -22.85 -26.13
C HIS A 888 0.59 -23.30 -27.15
N ASP A 889 -0.17 -22.33 -27.67
CA ASP A 889 -1.16 -22.50 -28.76
C ASP A 889 -2.27 -23.56 -28.55
N CYS A 890 -2.66 -23.81 -27.30
CA CYS A 890 -3.82 -24.67 -26.99
C CYS A 890 -5.18 -24.10 -27.47
N MET A 891 -5.24 -22.79 -27.73
CA MET A 891 -6.46 -22.06 -28.09
C MET A 891 -6.30 -21.38 -29.45
N SER A 892 -7.39 -21.19 -30.19
CA SER A 892 -7.34 -20.59 -31.52
C SER A 892 -8.17 -19.31 -31.60
N TYR A 893 -7.62 -18.27 -32.23
CA TYR A 893 -8.37 -17.05 -32.59
C TYR A 893 -9.12 -17.17 -33.93
N ARG A 894 -9.07 -18.35 -34.59
CA ARG A 894 -9.58 -18.58 -35.95
C ARG A 894 -11.05 -19.00 -35.98
N GLU A 895 -11.70 -18.82 -37.13
CA GLU A 895 -13.07 -19.29 -37.35
C GLU A 895 -13.15 -20.83 -37.40
N ASN A 896 -14.28 -21.38 -36.95
CA ASN A 896 -14.53 -22.81 -37.02
C ASN A 896 -14.58 -23.31 -38.49
N GLY A 897 -13.65 -24.17 -38.91
CA GLY A 897 -13.57 -24.75 -40.27
C GLY A 897 -12.15 -24.90 -40.81
N THR A 898 -12.00 -25.32 -42.08
CA THR A 898 -10.69 -25.58 -42.74
C THR A 898 -9.94 -24.32 -43.19
N GLY A 899 -10.45 -23.12 -42.86
CA GLY A 899 -9.90 -21.84 -43.32
C GLY A 899 -8.94 -21.18 -42.31
N LYS A 900 -7.83 -20.63 -42.79
CA LYS A 900 -6.85 -19.86 -41.97
C LYS A 900 -7.32 -18.44 -41.59
N LYS A 901 -8.63 -18.20 -41.45
CA LYS A 901 -9.19 -16.86 -41.21
C LYS A 901 -9.36 -16.60 -39.71
N ALA A 902 -8.97 -15.40 -39.26
CA ALA A 902 -9.28 -14.93 -37.91
C ALA A 902 -10.80 -14.80 -37.73
N ALA A 903 -11.32 -15.15 -36.55
CA ALA A 903 -12.72 -14.98 -36.25
C ALA A 903 -13.15 -13.51 -36.18
N GLY A 904 -14.33 -13.21 -36.71
CA GLY A 904 -14.91 -11.87 -36.61
C GLY A 904 -15.65 -11.60 -35.29
N SER A 905 -15.96 -12.64 -34.51
CA SER A 905 -16.68 -12.56 -33.24
C SER A 905 -16.47 -13.82 -32.41
N TYR A 906 -16.93 -13.81 -31.15
CA TYR A 906 -16.75 -14.91 -30.21
C TYR A 906 -17.44 -16.20 -30.67
N GLU A 907 -18.65 -16.08 -31.20
CA GLU A 907 -19.51 -17.21 -31.63
C GLU A 907 -18.92 -17.95 -32.83
N LYS A 908 -18.01 -17.31 -33.56
CA LYS A 908 -17.33 -17.87 -34.73
C LYS A 908 -16.04 -18.61 -34.38
N LEU A 909 -15.52 -18.46 -33.16
CA LEU A 909 -14.36 -19.23 -32.69
C LEU A 909 -14.64 -20.73 -32.77
N ASN A 910 -13.59 -21.54 -32.79
CA ASN A 910 -13.78 -22.99 -32.70
C ASN A 910 -14.42 -23.39 -31.33
N TYR A 911 -15.11 -24.53 -31.31
CA TYR A 911 -15.90 -24.95 -30.15
C TYR A 911 -15.03 -25.13 -28.89
N ALA A 912 -13.83 -25.72 -29.02
CA ALA A 912 -12.88 -25.88 -27.92
C ALA A 912 -12.53 -24.54 -27.26
N THR A 913 -12.23 -23.51 -28.06
CA THR A 913 -11.91 -22.18 -27.55
C THR A 913 -13.11 -21.56 -26.83
N GLN A 914 -14.32 -21.72 -27.38
CA GLN A 914 -15.53 -21.19 -26.73
C GLN A 914 -15.83 -21.84 -25.37
N GLN A 915 -15.53 -23.15 -25.21
CA GLN A 915 -15.81 -23.86 -23.96
C GLN A 915 -14.70 -23.72 -22.91
N LEU A 916 -13.43 -23.76 -23.32
CA LEU A 916 -12.31 -23.78 -22.38
C LEU A 916 -11.84 -22.38 -21.97
N LYS A 917 -12.03 -21.36 -22.82
CA LYS A 917 -11.52 -20.00 -22.55
C LYS A 917 -12.02 -19.40 -21.24
N PRO A 918 -13.32 -19.54 -20.87
CA PRO A 918 -13.82 -19.04 -19.60
C PRO A 918 -13.24 -19.77 -18.37
N LEU A 919 -12.83 -21.03 -18.54
CA LEU A 919 -12.36 -21.89 -17.44
C LEU A 919 -10.88 -21.67 -17.09
N ILE A 920 -10.19 -20.80 -17.83
CA ILE A 920 -8.75 -20.58 -17.67
C ILE A 920 -8.40 -19.11 -17.46
N GLY A 921 -9.34 -18.29 -16.97
CA GLY A 921 -9.05 -16.92 -16.54
C GLY A 921 -8.94 -15.87 -17.64
N MET A 922 -9.22 -16.21 -18.90
CA MET A 922 -9.17 -15.26 -20.01
C MET A 922 -10.46 -14.41 -20.10
N LYS A 923 -10.33 -13.13 -20.50
CA LYS A 923 -11.47 -12.19 -20.62
C LYS A 923 -12.58 -12.74 -21.50
N GLY A 924 -13.83 -12.61 -21.09
CA GLY A 924 -15.00 -13.04 -21.87
C GLY A 924 -15.07 -12.41 -23.28
N GLY A 925 -15.91 -12.99 -24.15
CA GLY A 925 -16.11 -12.50 -25.52
C GLY A 925 -14.86 -12.63 -26.42
N TYR A 926 -14.80 -11.83 -27.50
CA TYR A 926 -13.71 -11.83 -28.48
C TYR A 926 -12.57 -10.88 -28.08
N SER A 927 -12.05 -11.05 -26.87
CA SER A 927 -11.04 -10.17 -26.26
C SER A 927 -9.62 -10.65 -26.56
N LEU A 928 -8.97 -10.03 -27.56
CA LEU A 928 -7.61 -10.38 -28.00
C LEU A 928 -6.55 -9.56 -27.26
N THR A 929 -5.31 -10.04 -27.24
CA THR A 929 -4.16 -9.24 -26.77
C THR A 929 -3.83 -8.11 -27.74
N ASP A 930 -3.29 -7.01 -27.22
CA ASP A 930 -2.91 -5.85 -28.02
C ASP A 930 -1.93 -6.22 -29.16
N THR A 931 -0.98 -7.11 -28.87
CA THR A 931 -0.03 -7.66 -29.85
C THR A 931 -0.69 -8.37 -31.03
N LEU A 932 -1.74 -9.14 -30.77
CA LEU A 932 -2.46 -9.85 -31.83
C LEU A 932 -3.31 -8.87 -32.65
N ILE A 933 -3.93 -7.88 -32.00
CA ILE A 933 -4.70 -6.83 -32.69
C ILE A 933 -3.81 -6.09 -33.69
N TYR A 934 -2.59 -5.70 -33.29
CA TYR A 934 -1.61 -5.09 -34.19
C TYR A 934 -1.26 -6.00 -35.37
N LYS A 935 -0.97 -7.28 -35.12
CA LYS A 935 -0.67 -8.26 -36.16
C LYS A 935 -1.81 -8.40 -37.18
N LEU A 936 -3.06 -8.51 -36.72
CA LEU A 936 -4.23 -8.68 -37.59
C LEU A 936 -4.58 -7.42 -38.38
N SER A 937 -4.23 -6.24 -37.86
CA SER A 937 -4.41 -4.97 -38.57
C SER A 937 -3.36 -4.75 -39.66
N GLY A 938 -2.21 -5.44 -39.60
CA GLY A 938 -1.08 -5.26 -40.51
C GLY A 938 -0.30 -3.96 -40.31
N VAL A 939 -0.60 -3.19 -39.25
CA VAL A 939 0.05 -1.92 -38.91
C VAL A 939 0.21 -1.81 -37.38
N GLY A 940 1.33 -1.24 -36.91
CA GLY A 940 1.55 -1.00 -35.49
C GLY A 940 2.74 -0.08 -35.21
N PRO A 941 2.89 0.45 -33.99
CA PRO A 941 3.80 1.55 -33.58
C PRO A 941 5.28 1.44 -33.97
N PHE A 942 5.76 0.26 -34.38
CA PHE A 942 7.19 -0.02 -34.57
C PHE A 942 7.49 -0.62 -35.96
N THR A 943 6.99 0.03 -37.02
CA THR A 943 7.11 -0.33 -38.46
C THR A 943 8.55 -0.38 -39.05
N GLY A 944 9.58 -0.56 -38.22
CA GLY A 944 11.00 -0.47 -38.63
C GLY A 944 11.71 -1.78 -38.99
N SER A 945 11.05 -2.92 -39.09
CA SER A 945 11.56 -4.12 -39.80
C SER A 945 10.55 -4.49 -40.85
N GLY A 946 10.99 -4.71 -42.08
CA GLY A 946 10.16 -4.85 -43.28
C GLY A 946 9.26 -6.10 -43.37
N ASP A 947 8.62 -6.50 -42.27
CA ASP A 947 7.61 -7.55 -42.27
C ASP A 947 6.49 -7.23 -41.27
N THR A 948 5.55 -6.37 -41.68
CA THR A 948 4.37 -5.97 -40.91
C THR A 948 3.35 -7.11 -40.70
N THR A 949 3.72 -8.35 -41.02
CA THR A 949 2.92 -9.57 -40.90
C THR A 949 3.46 -10.59 -39.89
N SER A 950 4.67 -10.38 -39.34
CA SER A 950 5.34 -11.31 -38.43
C SER A 950 4.92 -11.12 -36.95
N THR A 951 4.77 -12.23 -36.21
CA THR A 951 4.51 -12.19 -34.75
C THR A 951 5.73 -11.62 -34.02
N ARG A 952 5.52 -10.74 -33.03
CA ARG A 952 6.64 -10.21 -32.21
C ARG A 952 7.17 -11.30 -31.29
N MET A 953 8.48 -11.48 -31.30
CA MET A 953 9.18 -12.52 -30.55
C MET A 953 10.02 -11.94 -29.43
N THR A 954 10.24 -12.73 -28.38
CA THR A 954 11.22 -12.47 -27.32
C THR A 954 11.89 -13.75 -26.85
N SER A 955 13.04 -13.62 -26.18
CA SER A 955 13.79 -14.67 -25.51
C SER A 955 14.07 -14.34 -24.03
N SER A 956 13.25 -13.45 -23.44
CA SER A 956 13.43 -12.96 -22.07
C SER A 956 12.09 -12.91 -21.33
N LEU A 957 12.13 -13.26 -20.04
CA LEU A 957 11.00 -13.14 -19.12
C LEU A 957 11.35 -12.28 -17.91
N SER A 958 10.33 -11.70 -17.30
CA SER A 958 10.40 -11.00 -16.03
C SER A 958 9.36 -11.51 -15.03
N LYS A 959 9.81 -11.76 -13.80
CA LYS A 959 8.99 -12.27 -12.68
C LYS A 959 8.08 -11.19 -12.11
N LEU A 960 6.78 -11.47 -12.05
CA LEU A 960 5.79 -10.56 -11.46
C LEU A 960 5.44 -10.93 -10.02
N ASN A 961 5.14 -12.21 -9.75
CA ASN A 961 4.81 -12.72 -8.43
C ASN A 961 5.81 -13.80 -8.00
N THR A 962 5.95 -14.01 -6.69
CA THR A 962 6.82 -15.04 -6.10
C THR A 962 5.97 -16.11 -5.43
N GLY A 963 6.35 -17.38 -5.60
CA GLY A 963 5.62 -18.52 -5.04
C GLY A 963 6.22 -19.84 -5.53
N GLU A 964 5.41 -20.89 -5.58
CA GLU A 964 5.87 -22.23 -5.96
C GLU A 964 6.52 -22.25 -7.35
N VAL A 965 5.85 -21.69 -8.37
CA VAL A 965 6.36 -21.66 -9.75
C VAL A 965 7.75 -21.03 -9.84
N THR A 966 8.07 -20.07 -8.98
CA THR A 966 9.34 -19.34 -9.02
C THR A 966 10.41 -19.93 -8.11
N SER A 967 10.05 -20.90 -7.26
CA SER A 967 10.89 -21.27 -6.12
C SER A 967 11.00 -22.77 -5.88
N TYR A 968 10.14 -23.62 -6.44
CA TYR A 968 10.10 -25.06 -6.14
C TYR A 968 9.79 -25.93 -7.37
N PRO A 969 10.54 -27.03 -7.60
CA PRO A 969 11.69 -27.49 -6.82
C PRO A 969 12.99 -26.69 -7.07
N TYR A 970 13.02 -25.83 -8.08
CA TYR A 970 14.18 -24.98 -8.39
C TYR A 970 13.95 -23.52 -7.99
N GLY A 971 14.97 -22.87 -7.43
CA GLY A 971 14.97 -21.42 -7.26
C GLY A 971 15.21 -20.70 -8.61
N ILE A 972 14.26 -19.87 -9.05
CA ILE A 972 14.34 -19.17 -10.34
C ILE A 972 14.59 -17.67 -10.15
N ASP A 973 15.52 -17.14 -10.94
CA ASP A 973 15.89 -15.73 -10.95
C ASP A 973 14.75 -14.81 -11.41
N SER A 974 14.83 -13.53 -11.06
CA SER A 974 13.81 -12.54 -11.42
C SER A 974 13.74 -12.23 -12.92
N SER A 975 14.83 -12.45 -13.66
CA SER A 975 14.89 -12.34 -15.11
C SER A 975 15.62 -13.54 -15.67
N ILE A 976 15.02 -14.21 -16.64
CA ILE A 976 15.56 -15.42 -17.24
C ILE A 976 15.52 -15.36 -18.76
N SER A 977 16.50 -16.03 -19.39
CA SER A 977 16.51 -16.25 -20.82
C SER A 977 15.74 -17.52 -21.16
N VAL A 978 14.96 -17.45 -22.24
CA VAL A 978 14.09 -18.53 -22.71
C VAL A 978 14.23 -18.71 -24.22
N ALA A 979 13.81 -19.86 -24.73
CA ALA A 979 13.67 -20.09 -26.15
C ALA A 979 12.75 -19.01 -26.77
N PRO A 980 13.01 -18.59 -28.03
CA PRO A 980 12.20 -17.57 -28.67
C PRO A 980 10.71 -17.92 -28.59
N THR A 981 9.88 -17.00 -28.11
CA THR A 981 8.42 -17.14 -27.95
C THR A 981 7.71 -15.83 -28.25
N HIS A 982 6.37 -15.82 -28.26
CA HIS A 982 5.55 -14.64 -28.52
C HIS A 982 4.33 -14.53 -27.59
N ALA A 983 3.70 -13.36 -27.61
CA ALA A 983 2.46 -13.11 -26.88
C ALA A 983 1.31 -14.04 -27.32
N GLN A 984 0.45 -14.37 -26.36
CA GLN A 984 -0.70 -15.23 -26.56
C GLN A 984 -1.90 -14.48 -27.15
N TYR A 985 -2.92 -15.21 -27.60
CA TYR A 985 -4.00 -14.63 -28.41
C TYR A 985 -5.03 -13.83 -27.62
N PHE A 986 -5.34 -14.24 -26.40
CA PHE A 986 -6.45 -13.70 -25.63
C PHE A 986 -5.96 -12.97 -24.39
N ALA A 987 -6.57 -11.84 -24.08
CA ALA A 987 -6.23 -11.07 -22.89
C ALA A 987 -6.69 -11.78 -21.61
N LEU A 988 -5.90 -11.70 -20.54
CA LEU A 988 -6.24 -12.26 -19.24
C LEU A 988 -7.25 -11.38 -18.49
N ASN A 989 -8.13 -11.99 -17.70
CA ASN A 989 -9.10 -11.29 -16.87
C ASN A 989 -8.68 -11.27 -15.40
N LEU A 990 -8.10 -10.16 -14.96
CA LEU A 990 -7.65 -9.99 -13.59
C LEU A 990 -8.77 -9.52 -12.62
N GLU A 991 -9.99 -9.38 -13.12
CA GLU A 991 -11.16 -8.89 -12.34
C GLU A 991 -12.09 -10.00 -11.86
N THR A 992 -11.98 -11.20 -12.43
CA THR A 992 -12.93 -12.29 -12.15
C THR A 992 -12.22 -13.55 -11.70
N GLN A 993 -12.71 -14.11 -10.60
CA GLN A 993 -12.31 -15.44 -10.14
C GLN A 993 -12.76 -16.53 -11.13
N VAL A 994 -11.98 -17.59 -11.18
CA VAL A 994 -12.27 -18.84 -11.89
C VAL A 994 -12.20 -19.96 -10.86
N ASN A 995 -13.30 -20.73 -10.73
CA ASN A 995 -13.42 -21.79 -9.72
C ASN A 995 -13.02 -21.31 -8.30
N GLY A 996 -13.48 -20.11 -7.92
CA GLY A 996 -13.18 -19.51 -6.62
C GLY A 996 -11.77 -18.91 -6.45
N SER A 997 -10.89 -19.05 -7.45
CA SER A 997 -9.49 -18.58 -7.40
C SER A 997 -9.24 -17.42 -8.38
N ASP A 998 -8.43 -16.44 -8.01
CA ASP A 998 -8.00 -15.40 -8.95
C ASP A 998 -6.90 -15.90 -9.90
N PRO A 999 -6.85 -15.41 -11.14
CA PRO A 999 -5.70 -15.67 -12.00
C PRO A 999 -4.43 -15.04 -11.43
N VAL A 1000 -3.39 -15.85 -11.24
CA VAL A 1000 -2.07 -15.43 -10.73
C VAL A 1000 -1.05 -15.50 -11.85
N VAL A 1001 -0.51 -14.34 -12.25
CA VAL A 1001 0.54 -14.26 -13.28
C VAL A 1001 1.91 -14.34 -12.63
N TRP A 1002 2.69 -15.35 -12.98
CA TRP A 1002 4.01 -15.60 -12.38
C TRP A 1002 5.12 -14.90 -13.15
N TYR A 1003 5.11 -15.07 -14.47
CA TYR A 1003 6.09 -14.49 -15.39
C TYR A 1003 5.39 -13.82 -16.57
N THR A 1004 6.00 -12.73 -17.03
CA THR A 1004 5.59 -11.99 -18.23
C THR A 1004 6.73 -11.96 -19.24
N LEU A 1005 6.37 -11.85 -20.52
CA LEU A 1005 7.30 -11.64 -21.62
C LEU A 1005 7.98 -10.28 -21.45
N ASP A 1006 9.29 -10.26 -21.61
CA ASP A 1006 10.12 -9.05 -21.50
C ASP A 1006 11.06 -8.90 -22.71
N ASN A 1007 11.80 -7.80 -22.82
CA ASN A 1007 13.00 -7.56 -23.63
C ASN A 1007 13.18 -8.39 -24.94
N GLY A 1008 12.36 -8.10 -25.96
CA GLY A 1008 12.41 -8.76 -27.28
C GLY A 1008 13.06 -7.93 -28.40
N ASP A 1009 13.08 -8.48 -29.62
CA ASP A 1009 13.52 -7.78 -30.83
C ASP A 1009 12.58 -6.58 -31.12
N LYS A 1010 12.95 -5.40 -30.60
CA LYS A 1010 12.28 -4.08 -30.73
C LYS A 1010 11.08 -3.84 -29.78
N ASN A 1011 11.42 -3.32 -28.59
CA ASN A 1011 10.75 -2.32 -27.72
C ASN A 1011 9.29 -2.48 -27.23
N TYR A 1012 8.43 -3.40 -27.69
CA TYR A 1012 7.04 -3.44 -27.16
C TYR A 1012 6.95 -4.01 -25.73
N PHE A 1013 7.49 -5.22 -25.48
CA PHE A 1013 7.39 -5.89 -24.17
C PHE A 1013 8.04 -5.07 -23.05
N SER A 1014 9.18 -4.42 -23.34
CA SER A 1014 9.83 -3.51 -22.40
C SER A 1014 9.01 -2.25 -22.14
N LEU A 1015 8.33 -1.70 -23.16
CA LEU A 1015 7.49 -0.50 -23.01
C LEU A 1015 6.18 -0.79 -22.29
N SER A 1016 5.58 -1.97 -22.44
CA SER A 1016 4.37 -2.34 -21.69
C SER A 1016 4.68 -2.69 -20.23
N GLY A 1017 5.92 -3.11 -19.93
CA GLY A 1017 6.47 -3.23 -18.57
C GLY A 1017 5.75 -4.27 -17.72
N GLN A 1018 6.08 -5.54 -17.89
CA GLN A 1018 5.47 -6.66 -17.17
C GLN A 1018 3.92 -6.71 -17.26
N ASP A 1019 3.36 -6.37 -18.43
CA ASP A 1019 1.92 -6.34 -18.64
C ASP A 1019 1.28 -7.72 -18.47
N ALA A 1020 0.62 -7.93 -17.32
CA ALA A 1020 -0.02 -9.17 -16.92
C ALA A 1020 -1.28 -9.51 -17.74
N VAL A 1021 -1.85 -8.55 -18.46
CA VAL A 1021 -3.08 -8.73 -19.26
C VAL A 1021 -2.73 -9.21 -20.67
N ASN A 1022 -1.71 -8.61 -21.29
CA ASN A 1022 -1.37 -8.82 -22.69
C ASN A 1022 -0.17 -9.74 -22.92
N ASN A 1023 0.76 -9.80 -21.96
CA ASN A 1023 2.08 -10.37 -22.17
C ASN A 1023 2.45 -11.43 -21.11
N TYR A 1024 1.46 -12.11 -20.52
CA TYR A 1024 1.71 -13.23 -19.62
C TYR A 1024 2.46 -14.37 -20.34
N TYR A 1025 3.40 -15.00 -19.65
CA TYR A 1025 4.10 -16.22 -20.10
C TYR A 1025 3.62 -17.44 -19.31
N ILE A 1026 3.62 -17.37 -17.98
CA ILE A 1026 3.06 -18.38 -17.07
C ILE A 1026 2.05 -17.72 -16.14
N TYR A 1027 0.87 -18.33 -16.02
CA TYR A 1027 -0.14 -17.96 -15.03
C TYR A 1027 -0.88 -19.22 -14.54
N SER A 1028 -1.52 -19.14 -13.38
CA SER A 1028 -2.42 -20.17 -12.86
C SER A 1028 -3.80 -19.60 -12.59
N ALA A 1029 -4.83 -20.43 -12.72
CA ALA A 1029 -6.21 -20.13 -12.34
C ALA A 1029 -6.82 -21.40 -11.73
N GLY A 1030 -6.83 -21.48 -10.40
CA GLY A 1030 -7.21 -22.69 -9.67
C GLY A 1030 -6.32 -23.90 -10.03
N ASN A 1031 -6.97 -25.02 -10.36
CA ASN A 1031 -6.35 -26.28 -10.79
C ASN A 1031 -5.80 -26.26 -12.23
N VAL A 1032 -5.98 -25.16 -12.97
CA VAL A 1032 -5.40 -24.99 -14.32
C VAL A 1032 -4.15 -24.14 -14.24
N THR A 1033 -3.07 -24.65 -14.83
CA THR A 1033 -1.82 -23.91 -15.03
C THR A 1033 -1.60 -23.69 -16.52
N TYR A 1034 -1.20 -22.48 -16.90
CA TYR A 1034 -0.91 -22.11 -18.27
C TYR A 1034 0.55 -21.72 -18.44
N THR A 1035 1.18 -22.12 -19.53
CA THR A 1035 2.53 -21.69 -19.92
C THR A 1035 2.67 -21.49 -21.43
N SER A 1036 3.49 -20.53 -21.85
CA SER A 1036 3.88 -20.37 -23.26
C SER A 1036 5.12 -21.21 -23.64
N ALA A 1037 5.60 -22.07 -22.73
CA ALA A 1037 6.68 -23.02 -23.00
C ALA A 1037 6.32 -23.98 -24.15
N GLY A 1038 7.34 -24.39 -24.90
CA GLY A 1038 7.20 -25.27 -26.06
C GLY A 1038 6.75 -24.58 -27.35
N HIS A 1039 6.87 -23.25 -27.46
CA HIS A 1039 6.75 -22.56 -28.76
C HIS A 1039 7.92 -22.90 -29.70
N SER A 1040 9.13 -22.85 -29.14
CA SER A 1040 10.38 -23.21 -29.80
C SER A 1040 11.06 -24.34 -29.06
N ASP A 1041 12.00 -25.00 -29.73
CA ASP A 1041 12.81 -26.08 -29.16
C ASP A 1041 13.58 -25.59 -27.91
N MET A 1042 13.26 -26.22 -26.77
CA MET A 1042 13.83 -25.95 -25.45
C MET A 1042 15.03 -26.85 -25.12
N ASP A 1043 15.45 -27.73 -26.02
CA ASP A 1043 16.58 -28.64 -25.78
C ASP A 1043 17.93 -28.04 -26.21
N LYS A 1044 17.97 -26.77 -26.58
CA LYS A 1044 19.18 -26.05 -27.02
C LYS A 1044 20.04 -25.57 -25.86
N GLU A 1045 21.33 -25.27 -26.12
CA GLU A 1045 22.18 -24.60 -25.13
C GLU A 1045 21.62 -23.21 -24.78
N GLY A 1046 21.59 -22.88 -23.48
CA GLY A 1046 21.12 -21.58 -22.96
C GLY A 1046 19.66 -21.54 -22.49
N THR A 1047 18.91 -22.65 -22.55
CA THR A 1047 17.50 -22.74 -22.11
C THR A 1047 17.32 -23.52 -20.80
N ASP A 1048 18.40 -23.84 -20.08
CA ASP A 1048 18.32 -24.67 -18.86
C ASP A 1048 17.43 -24.04 -17.77
N ALA A 1049 17.50 -22.72 -17.60
CA ALA A 1049 16.64 -21.98 -16.69
C ALA A 1049 15.16 -22.03 -17.09
N GLU A 1050 14.85 -22.05 -18.40
CA GLU A 1050 13.48 -22.25 -18.89
C GLU A 1050 12.99 -23.67 -18.60
N MET A 1051 13.87 -24.68 -18.72
CA MET A 1051 13.56 -26.06 -18.39
C MET A 1051 13.30 -26.23 -16.88
N GLU A 1052 14.11 -25.60 -16.02
CA GLU A 1052 13.88 -25.55 -14.57
C GLU A 1052 12.55 -24.88 -14.22
N LEU A 1053 12.28 -23.72 -14.82
CA LEU A 1053 11.00 -23.03 -14.65
C LEU A 1053 9.82 -23.89 -15.15
N PHE A 1054 9.99 -24.63 -16.23
CA PHE A 1054 8.96 -25.55 -16.73
C PHE A 1054 8.75 -26.72 -15.76
N VAL A 1055 9.81 -27.28 -15.15
CA VAL A 1055 9.67 -28.30 -14.10
C VAL A 1055 8.89 -27.73 -12.91
N ASN A 1056 9.21 -26.54 -12.42
CA ASN A 1056 8.43 -25.88 -11.36
C ASN A 1056 6.97 -25.70 -11.75
N THR A 1057 6.70 -25.24 -12.97
CA THR A 1057 5.34 -25.05 -13.51
C THR A 1057 4.58 -26.37 -13.54
N PHE A 1058 5.25 -27.46 -13.92
CA PHE A 1058 4.69 -28.80 -13.97
C PHE A 1058 4.36 -29.34 -12.57
N VAL A 1059 5.27 -29.15 -11.61
CA VAL A 1059 5.10 -29.56 -10.22
C VAL A 1059 3.97 -28.80 -9.55
N ARG A 1060 3.90 -27.47 -9.73
CA ARG A 1060 2.76 -26.66 -9.26
C ARG A 1060 1.44 -27.15 -9.84
N ALA A 1061 1.41 -27.49 -11.13
CA ALA A 1061 0.20 -28.00 -11.74
C ALA A 1061 -0.24 -29.32 -11.07
N ILE A 1062 0.70 -30.22 -10.73
CA ILE A 1062 0.39 -31.46 -9.99
C ILE A 1062 -0.20 -31.15 -8.62
N LEU A 1063 0.42 -30.25 -7.84
CA LEU A 1063 0.02 -29.94 -6.46
C LEU A 1063 -1.29 -29.15 -6.37
N ALA A 1064 -1.59 -28.29 -7.34
CA ALA A 1064 -2.81 -27.49 -7.35
C ALA A 1064 -4.07 -28.27 -7.75
N GLY A 1065 -3.95 -29.55 -8.13
CA GLY A 1065 -5.08 -30.40 -8.45
C GLY A 1065 -5.62 -31.13 -7.21
N ASN A 1066 -6.93 -31.38 -7.20
CA ASN A 1066 -7.61 -32.12 -6.14
C ASN A 1066 -6.90 -33.46 -5.83
N SER A 1067 -6.54 -33.63 -4.57
CA SER A 1067 -5.86 -34.78 -3.99
C SER A 1067 -6.88 -35.78 -3.49
N ALA A 1068 -7.05 -36.89 -4.21
CA ALA A 1068 -7.96 -37.94 -3.78
C ALA A 1068 -7.66 -38.44 -2.35
N PRO A 1069 -8.71 -38.78 -1.56
CA PRO A 1069 -8.55 -39.31 -0.21
C PRO A 1069 -7.57 -40.49 -0.14
N GLN A 1070 -6.90 -40.63 0.99
CA GLN A 1070 -6.01 -41.74 1.30
C GLN A 1070 -6.61 -42.53 2.45
N VAL A 1071 -6.80 -43.82 2.22
CA VAL A 1071 -7.31 -44.75 3.22
C VAL A 1071 -6.14 -45.58 3.74
N SER A 1072 -6.01 -45.68 5.06
CA SER A 1072 -5.00 -46.49 5.73
C SER A 1072 -5.62 -47.34 6.83
N TYR A 1073 -5.06 -48.53 7.05
CA TYR A 1073 -5.38 -49.37 8.21
C TYR A 1073 -4.21 -49.26 9.19
N THR A 1074 -4.36 -48.41 10.20
CA THR A 1074 -3.27 -47.91 11.04
C THR A 1074 -2.72 -48.94 12.03
N ASP A 1075 -3.46 -50.02 12.28
CA ASP A 1075 -3.05 -51.15 13.12
C ASP A 1075 -2.70 -52.41 12.30
N ALA A 1076 -2.45 -52.24 11.01
CA ALA A 1076 -2.03 -53.28 10.07
C ALA A 1076 -0.67 -52.95 9.44
N VAL A 1077 -0.03 -53.94 8.83
CA VAL A 1077 1.26 -53.76 8.14
C VAL A 1077 1.01 -53.48 6.67
N TYR A 1078 1.56 -52.39 6.13
CA TYR A 1078 1.47 -52.12 4.69
C TYR A 1078 2.11 -53.26 3.87
N ASP A 1079 1.41 -53.73 2.85
CA ASP A 1079 1.86 -54.81 1.96
C ASP A 1079 2.54 -54.21 0.73
N ASP A 1080 3.86 -54.08 0.80
CA ASP A 1080 4.71 -53.55 -0.26
C ASP A 1080 4.82 -54.46 -1.50
N THR A 1081 4.36 -55.70 -1.41
CA THR A 1081 4.32 -56.64 -2.54
C THR A 1081 3.17 -56.33 -3.49
N GLN A 1082 2.09 -55.73 -2.99
CA GLN A 1082 0.92 -55.35 -3.77
C GLN A 1082 1.06 -53.91 -4.29
N LYS A 1083 1.53 -53.76 -5.53
CA LYS A 1083 1.79 -52.44 -6.13
C LYS A 1083 0.59 -51.77 -6.80
N ALA A 1084 -0.52 -52.49 -7.00
CA ALA A 1084 -1.66 -51.99 -7.78
C ALA A 1084 -2.60 -51.09 -6.97
N TYR A 1085 -2.63 -51.22 -5.65
CA TYR A 1085 -3.47 -50.45 -4.73
C TYR A 1085 -2.90 -50.53 -3.31
N SER A 1086 -3.29 -49.60 -2.44
CA SER A 1086 -2.93 -49.65 -1.02
C SER A 1086 -3.52 -50.89 -0.35
N SER A 1087 -2.63 -51.82 0.02
CA SER A 1087 -2.97 -53.10 0.66
C SER A 1087 -2.30 -53.16 2.03
N TYR A 1088 -3.01 -53.71 3.01
CA TYR A 1088 -2.52 -53.87 4.36
C TYR A 1088 -2.79 -55.30 4.82
N ILE A 1089 -1.83 -55.92 5.49
CA ILE A 1089 -1.96 -57.26 6.06
C ILE A 1089 -2.15 -57.13 7.57
N LYS A 1090 -3.23 -57.72 8.07
CA LYS A 1090 -3.43 -57.91 9.51
C LYS A 1090 -3.52 -59.38 9.83
N TYR A 1091 -2.72 -59.81 10.80
CA TYR A 1091 -2.71 -61.18 11.28
C TYR A 1091 -3.78 -61.38 12.34
N ASN A 1092 -4.67 -62.33 12.11
CA ASN A 1092 -5.60 -62.82 13.11
C ASN A 1092 -5.19 -64.25 13.52
N TYR A 1093 -5.64 -64.72 14.67
CA TYR A 1093 -5.30 -66.07 15.14
C TYR A 1093 -6.53 -66.98 15.14
N THR A 1094 -6.35 -68.24 14.74
CA THR A 1094 -7.41 -69.27 14.64
C THR A 1094 -8.27 -69.36 15.91
N LYS A 1095 -7.68 -69.17 17.10
CA LYS A 1095 -8.39 -69.22 18.40
C LYS A 1095 -9.36 -68.06 18.63
N PHE A 1096 -9.21 -66.95 17.91
CA PHE A 1096 -9.99 -65.71 18.06
C PHE A 1096 -10.79 -65.34 16.80
N ALA A 1097 -10.49 -65.94 15.64
CA ALA A 1097 -11.07 -65.63 14.34
C ALA A 1097 -12.61 -65.60 14.33
N ASP A 1098 -13.28 -66.44 15.13
CA ASP A 1098 -14.74 -66.57 15.12
C ASP A 1098 -15.47 -65.63 16.10
N ARG A 1099 -14.76 -64.99 17.05
CA ARG A 1099 -15.41 -64.30 18.20
C ARG A 1099 -15.36 -62.78 18.15
N GLN A 1100 -14.27 -62.18 17.67
CA GLN A 1100 -14.12 -60.73 17.56
C GLN A 1100 -13.08 -60.39 16.51
N LEU A 1101 -13.45 -59.55 15.54
CA LEU A 1101 -12.52 -59.02 14.53
C LEU A 1101 -12.49 -57.50 14.68
N ASN A 1102 -11.35 -56.96 15.12
CA ASN A 1102 -11.13 -55.52 15.25
C ASN A 1102 -10.13 -55.02 14.21
N PHE A 1103 -10.17 -53.73 13.91
CA PHE A 1103 -9.14 -53.01 13.18
C PHE A 1103 -9.34 -51.50 13.30
N ASN A 1104 -8.26 -50.75 13.09
CA ASN A 1104 -8.28 -49.31 13.01
C ASN A 1104 -8.11 -48.87 11.57
N PHE A 1105 -8.72 -47.75 11.23
CA PHE A 1105 -8.52 -47.10 9.95
C PHE A 1105 -8.49 -45.59 10.11
N MET A 1106 -7.83 -44.93 9.17
CA MET A 1106 -7.83 -43.48 9.02
C MET A 1106 -8.10 -43.16 7.55
N ILE A 1107 -8.92 -42.14 7.33
CA ILE A 1107 -9.10 -41.53 6.01
C ILE A 1107 -8.56 -40.12 6.11
N SER A 1108 -7.54 -39.82 5.32
CA SER A 1108 -6.92 -38.50 5.24
C SER A 1108 -7.06 -37.94 3.83
N ASP A 1109 -7.17 -36.64 3.71
CA ASP A 1109 -7.20 -35.94 2.43
C ASP A 1109 -6.26 -34.74 2.55
N ALA A 1110 -5.42 -34.51 1.52
CA ALA A 1110 -4.44 -33.42 1.57
C ALA A 1110 -5.12 -32.04 1.50
N ASP A 1111 -6.32 -32.00 0.92
CA ASP A 1111 -7.11 -30.79 0.72
C ASP A 1111 -8.04 -30.53 1.91
N LEU A 1112 -8.12 -31.45 2.89
CA LEU A 1112 -8.98 -31.32 4.07
C LEU A 1112 -8.19 -31.26 5.37
N ILE A 1113 -8.53 -30.31 6.24
CA ILE A 1113 -7.86 -30.13 7.52
C ILE A 1113 -8.13 -31.30 8.47
N ASP A 1114 -7.05 -31.90 8.98
CA ASP A 1114 -7.12 -32.98 9.98
C ASP A 1114 -8.01 -32.59 11.19
N GLY A 1115 -8.94 -33.49 11.54
CA GLY A 1115 -9.84 -33.35 12.68
C GLY A 1115 -11.03 -32.41 12.46
N ARG A 1116 -11.05 -31.64 11.36
CA ARG A 1116 -12.11 -30.67 11.04
C ARG A 1116 -12.80 -30.98 9.71
N GLY A 1117 -12.02 -31.19 8.65
CA GLY A 1117 -12.52 -31.41 7.30
C GLY A 1117 -13.28 -32.71 7.17
N ILE A 1118 -14.31 -32.69 6.32
CA ILE A 1118 -15.29 -33.77 6.22
C ILE A 1118 -15.12 -34.54 4.92
N ILE A 1119 -14.93 -35.86 5.02
CA ILE A 1119 -14.96 -36.74 3.85
C ILE A 1119 -16.41 -36.80 3.34
N ASN A 1120 -16.61 -36.47 2.06
CA ASN A 1120 -17.96 -36.34 1.50
C ASN A 1120 -18.74 -37.66 1.57
N GLU A 1121 -18.13 -38.75 1.13
CA GLU A 1121 -18.70 -40.10 1.26
C GLU A 1121 -17.62 -41.12 1.64
N ALA A 1122 -17.93 -42.05 2.53
CA ALA A 1122 -17.07 -43.20 2.79
C ALA A 1122 -17.91 -44.44 3.02
N PHE A 1123 -17.52 -45.58 2.44
CA PHE A 1123 -18.24 -46.84 2.61
C PHE A 1123 -17.31 -48.04 2.68
N MET A 1124 -17.79 -49.10 3.33
CA MET A 1124 -17.07 -50.35 3.50
C MET A 1124 -17.64 -51.43 2.58
N TYR A 1125 -16.78 -52.30 2.03
CA TYR A 1125 -17.15 -53.38 1.12
C TYR A 1125 -16.28 -54.62 1.30
N VAL A 1126 -16.76 -55.77 0.83
CA VAL A 1126 -15.97 -56.99 0.72
C VAL A 1126 -15.44 -57.09 -0.69
N TYR A 1127 -14.12 -57.08 -0.83
CA TYR A 1127 -13.44 -57.15 -2.11
C TYR A 1127 -13.34 -58.60 -2.61
N ASN A 1128 -13.86 -58.85 -3.81
CA ASN A 1128 -13.88 -60.19 -4.40
C ASN A 1128 -12.88 -60.31 -5.55
N GLU A 1129 -11.62 -60.57 -5.22
CA GLU A 1129 -10.56 -60.68 -6.24
C GLU A 1129 -10.81 -61.83 -7.21
N GLU A 1130 -11.35 -62.96 -6.76
CA GLU A 1130 -11.61 -64.14 -7.59
C GLU A 1130 -12.63 -63.89 -8.71
N ALA A 1131 -13.52 -62.92 -8.53
CA ALA A 1131 -14.51 -62.55 -9.55
C ALA A 1131 -13.92 -61.72 -10.71
N ARG A 1132 -12.63 -61.38 -10.63
CA ARG A 1132 -11.87 -60.56 -11.59
C ARG A 1132 -10.87 -61.43 -12.34
N THR A 1133 -11.09 -61.60 -13.65
CA THR A 1133 -10.29 -62.49 -14.49
C THR A 1133 -9.11 -61.79 -15.17
N GLU A 1134 -9.17 -60.46 -15.31
CA GLU A 1134 -8.10 -59.65 -15.89
C GLU A 1134 -7.35 -58.89 -14.81
N GLU A 1135 -6.03 -58.78 -14.96
CA GLU A 1135 -5.17 -58.11 -13.97
C GLU A 1135 -5.49 -56.60 -13.85
N SER A 1136 -5.91 -55.96 -14.95
CA SER A 1136 -6.38 -54.57 -14.97
C SER A 1136 -7.61 -54.32 -14.08
N GLN A 1137 -8.41 -55.36 -13.82
CA GLN A 1137 -9.60 -55.29 -12.97
C GLN A 1137 -9.27 -55.49 -11.49
N LYS A 1138 -8.08 -56.01 -11.16
CA LYS A 1138 -7.60 -56.22 -9.80
C LYS A 1138 -7.00 -54.96 -9.19
N ASN A 1139 -7.75 -53.87 -9.29
CA ASN A 1139 -7.32 -52.53 -8.92
C ASN A 1139 -7.75 -52.12 -7.50
N GLY A 1140 -8.28 -53.03 -6.68
CA GLY A 1140 -8.76 -52.72 -5.32
C GLY A 1140 -10.03 -51.87 -5.25
N LYS A 1141 -10.40 -51.13 -6.30
CA LYS A 1141 -11.59 -50.26 -6.36
C LYS A 1141 -12.89 -51.05 -6.30
N PHE A 1142 -13.91 -50.46 -5.67
CA PHE A 1142 -15.24 -51.08 -5.57
C PHE A 1142 -15.90 -51.19 -6.95
N ASP A 1143 -16.35 -52.40 -7.28
CA ASP A 1143 -17.18 -52.69 -8.46
C ASP A 1143 -18.49 -53.35 -8.00
N SER A 1144 -19.62 -52.66 -8.19
CA SER A 1144 -20.93 -53.14 -7.74
C SER A 1144 -21.40 -54.44 -8.41
N SER A 1145 -20.79 -54.84 -9.53
CA SER A 1145 -21.08 -56.10 -10.21
C SER A 1145 -20.28 -57.29 -9.66
N LYS A 1146 -19.23 -57.03 -8.87
CA LYS A 1146 -18.27 -58.04 -8.38
C LYS A 1146 -18.17 -58.09 -6.85
N ASP A 1147 -18.30 -56.95 -6.18
CA ASP A 1147 -18.10 -56.77 -4.75
C ASP A 1147 -19.41 -56.61 -3.99
N LYS A 1148 -19.37 -56.90 -2.68
CA LYS A 1148 -20.51 -56.69 -1.77
C LYS A 1148 -20.29 -55.42 -0.96
N ARG A 1149 -21.05 -54.35 -1.22
CA ARG A 1149 -21.07 -53.16 -0.34
C ARG A 1149 -21.76 -53.50 0.97
N LEU A 1150 -21.12 -53.21 2.10
CA LEU A 1150 -21.66 -53.44 3.43
C LEU A 1150 -22.54 -52.26 3.88
N GLY A 1151 -22.06 -51.03 3.66
CA GLY A 1151 -22.80 -49.79 3.96
C GLY A 1151 -21.89 -48.57 4.01
N TYR A 1152 -22.48 -47.38 4.12
CA TYR A 1152 -21.76 -46.12 4.32
C TYR A 1152 -21.33 -45.98 5.78
N ILE A 1153 -20.11 -45.49 6.00
CA ILE A 1153 -19.53 -45.33 7.32
C ILE A 1153 -20.18 -44.13 8.00
N SER A 1154 -20.74 -44.34 9.19
CA SER A 1154 -21.32 -43.32 10.04
C SER A 1154 -20.66 -43.34 11.41
N ILE A 1155 -20.24 -42.17 11.88
CA ILE A 1155 -19.61 -41.96 13.17
C ILE A 1155 -20.65 -41.44 14.17
N ASP A 1156 -20.75 -42.06 15.35
CA ASP A 1156 -21.61 -41.55 16.42
C ASP A 1156 -20.92 -40.45 17.26
N GLY A 1157 -21.67 -39.79 18.14
CA GLY A 1157 -21.12 -38.72 18.99
C GLY A 1157 -20.04 -39.16 19.99
N SER A 1158 -19.80 -40.46 20.13
CA SER A 1158 -18.73 -41.05 20.95
C SER A 1158 -17.53 -41.52 20.12
N GLY A 1159 -17.58 -41.36 18.80
CA GLY A 1159 -16.52 -41.78 17.87
C GLY A 1159 -16.63 -43.23 17.37
N ASN A 1160 -17.71 -43.95 17.69
CA ASN A 1160 -17.87 -45.33 17.26
C ASN A 1160 -18.32 -45.44 15.81
N VAL A 1161 -17.85 -46.48 15.13
CA VAL A 1161 -18.16 -46.77 13.73
C VAL A 1161 -19.43 -47.61 13.60
N SER A 1162 -20.33 -47.19 12.72
CA SER A 1162 -21.54 -47.93 12.31
C SER A 1162 -21.72 -47.85 10.79
N LEU A 1163 -22.62 -48.68 10.22
CA LEU A 1163 -22.92 -48.70 8.79
C LEU A 1163 -24.38 -48.36 8.48
N THR A 1164 -24.60 -47.47 7.51
CA THR A 1164 -25.92 -47.05 7.02
C THR A 1164 -26.16 -47.48 5.56
N SER A 1165 -27.43 -47.57 5.15
CA SER A 1165 -27.80 -47.95 3.78
C SER A 1165 -27.70 -46.81 2.75
N MET A 1166 -27.71 -45.56 3.22
CA MET A 1166 -27.60 -44.34 2.43
C MET A 1166 -26.42 -43.47 2.91
N PRO A 1167 -25.87 -42.61 2.04
CA PRO A 1167 -24.86 -41.64 2.44
C PRO A 1167 -25.32 -40.81 3.63
N VAL A 1168 -24.40 -40.53 4.56
CA VAL A 1168 -24.69 -39.76 5.77
C VAL A 1168 -24.91 -38.30 5.41
N SER A 1169 -26.03 -37.71 5.81
CA SER A 1169 -26.36 -36.31 5.47
C SER A 1169 -25.87 -35.28 6.50
N SER A 1170 -25.68 -35.67 7.76
CA SER A 1170 -25.19 -34.78 8.83
C SER A 1170 -23.67 -34.79 8.89
N GLY A 1171 -23.05 -33.61 8.80
CA GLY A 1171 -21.58 -33.48 8.89
C GLY A 1171 -20.97 -34.02 10.18
N SER A 1172 -21.69 -33.93 11.31
CA SER A 1172 -21.21 -34.47 12.60
C SER A 1172 -21.10 -35.99 12.65
N SER A 1173 -21.77 -36.69 11.74
CA SER A 1173 -21.77 -38.15 11.64
C SER A 1173 -20.96 -38.68 10.47
N LYS A 1174 -20.36 -37.80 9.67
CA LYS A 1174 -19.43 -38.16 8.59
C LYS A 1174 -18.04 -38.43 9.15
N VAL A 1175 -17.24 -39.15 8.35
CA VAL A 1175 -15.82 -39.38 8.63
C VAL A 1175 -15.06 -38.06 8.50
N LYS A 1176 -14.19 -37.77 9.47
CA LYS A 1176 -13.32 -36.59 9.45
C LYS A 1176 -11.94 -36.96 8.91
N SER A 1177 -11.35 -36.07 8.13
CA SER A 1177 -9.99 -36.23 7.60
C SER A 1177 -8.98 -36.38 8.74
N GLY A 1178 -8.02 -37.29 8.59
CA GLY A 1178 -6.88 -37.45 9.50
C GLY A 1178 -7.21 -37.95 10.91
N VAL A 1179 -8.45 -38.40 11.15
CA VAL A 1179 -8.86 -39.00 12.43
C VAL A 1179 -8.79 -40.52 12.34
N GLU A 1180 -8.16 -41.14 13.33
CA GLU A 1180 -8.18 -42.59 13.50
C GLU A 1180 -9.51 -43.05 14.10
N TYR A 1181 -10.11 -44.06 13.47
CA TYR A 1181 -11.36 -44.69 13.90
C TYR A 1181 -11.14 -46.18 14.16
N THR A 1182 -11.75 -46.68 15.24
CA THR A 1182 -11.70 -48.09 15.62
C THR A 1182 -12.99 -48.81 15.27
N VAL A 1183 -12.85 -49.96 14.61
CA VAL A 1183 -13.91 -50.97 14.48
C VAL A 1183 -13.68 -52.01 15.58
N ASP A 1184 -14.43 -51.91 16.68
CA ASP A 1184 -14.26 -52.81 17.85
C ASP A 1184 -14.63 -54.26 17.54
N ASN A 1185 -15.67 -54.45 16.72
CA ASN A 1185 -16.10 -55.75 16.26
C ASN A 1185 -16.82 -55.67 14.91
N PHE A 1186 -16.10 -56.03 13.84
CA PHE A 1186 -16.61 -56.06 12.47
C PHE A 1186 -17.93 -56.83 12.34
N TRP A 1187 -18.07 -57.93 13.08
CA TRP A 1187 -19.27 -58.77 13.03
C TRP A 1187 -20.52 -58.10 13.61
N SER A 1188 -20.39 -57.03 14.39
CA SER A 1188 -21.56 -56.26 14.87
C SER A 1188 -22.06 -55.21 13.88
N LEU A 1189 -21.33 -54.97 12.78
CA LEU A 1189 -21.73 -54.02 11.75
C LEU A 1189 -22.87 -54.60 10.90
N SER A 1190 -23.84 -53.76 10.56
CA SER A 1190 -24.97 -54.15 9.71
C SER A 1190 -24.49 -54.68 8.35
N GLY A 1191 -24.92 -55.90 7.99
CA GLY A 1191 -24.54 -56.57 6.73
C GLY A 1191 -23.22 -57.34 6.73
N ALA A 1192 -22.45 -57.29 7.82
CA ALA A 1192 -21.14 -57.94 7.95
C ALA A 1192 -21.19 -59.36 8.58
N ASP A 1193 -22.21 -59.68 9.39
CA ASP A 1193 -22.36 -61.02 9.99
C ASP A 1193 -22.94 -62.03 8.97
N ASP A 1194 -22.05 -62.64 8.20
CA ASP A 1194 -22.38 -63.57 7.12
C ASP A 1194 -21.49 -64.82 7.24
N ALA A 1195 -22.10 -66.01 7.25
CA ALA A 1195 -21.38 -67.27 7.41
C ALA A 1195 -20.30 -67.49 6.34
N SER A 1196 -20.51 -66.98 5.12
CA SER A 1196 -19.51 -67.06 4.04
C SER A 1196 -18.29 -66.18 4.30
N LEU A 1197 -18.46 -65.02 4.94
CA LEU A 1197 -17.36 -64.12 5.28
C LEU A 1197 -16.54 -64.67 6.44
N ARG A 1198 -17.19 -65.33 7.41
CA ARG A 1198 -16.51 -66.06 8.50
C ARG A 1198 -15.66 -67.21 7.95
N GLN A 1199 -16.17 -67.95 6.98
CA GLN A 1199 -15.38 -68.97 6.29
C GLN A 1199 -14.18 -68.37 5.55
N LYS A 1200 -14.37 -67.27 4.80
CA LYS A 1200 -13.26 -66.57 4.15
C LYS A 1200 -12.20 -66.08 5.14
N LEU A 1201 -12.59 -65.64 6.34
CA LEU A 1201 -11.63 -65.30 7.38
C LEU A 1201 -10.85 -66.54 7.81
N SER A 1202 -11.53 -67.65 8.12
CA SER A 1202 -10.88 -68.91 8.49
C SER A 1202 -9.90 -69.41 7.43
N ASP A 1203 -10.22 -69.21 6.15
CA ASP A 1203 -9.39 -69.59 5.02
C ASP A 1203 -8.23 -68.59 4.77
N GLY A 1204 -8.19 -67.45 5.48
CA GLY A 1204 -7.20 -66.40 5.29
C GLY A 1204 -7.36 -65.62 3.99
N THR A 1205 -8.57 -65.60 3.42
CA THR A 1205 -8.89 -64.98 2.11
C THR A 1205 -9.83 -63.77 2.23
N LEU A 1206 -10.26 -63.40 3.44
CA LEU A 1206 -11.15 -62.26 3.65
C LEU A 1206 -10.41 -60.94 3.39
N LYS A 1207 -10.95 -60.15 2.45
CA LYS A 1207 -10.47 -58.82 2.09
C LYS A 1207 -11.55 -57.78 2.35
N ILE A 1208 -11.27 -56.83 3.24
CA ILE A 1208 -12.19 -55.73 3.58
C ILE A 1208 -11.67 -54.45 2.92
N GLY A 1209 -12.51 -53.81 2.11
CA GLY A 1209 -12.20 -52.54 1.47
C GLY A 1209 -12.94 -51.37 2.12
N ILE A 1210 -12.29 -50.22 2.14
CA ILE A 1210 -12.94 -48.92 2.39
C ILE A 1210 -12.67 -48.05 1.17
N GLN A 1211 -13.72 -47.41 0.65
CA GLN A 1211 -13.62 -46.38 -0.38
C GLN A 1211 -14.18 -45.08 0.15
N ALA A 1212 -13.46 -43.99 -0.08
CA ALA A 1212 -13.82 -42.63 0.26
C ALA A 1212 -13.86 -41.76 -1.00
N THR A 1213 -14.76 -40.78 -1.00
CA THR A 1213 -14.89 -39.75 -2.02
C THR A 1213 -14.89 -38.39 -1.34
N ASP A 1214 -14.15 -37.43 -1.89
CA ASP A 1214 -14.10 -36.04 -1.44
C ASP A 1214 -15.24 -35.18 -2.05
N GLY A 1215 -15.18 -33.86 -1.81
CA GLY A 1215 -16.15 -32.89 -2.33
C GLY A 1215 -16.04 -32.61 -3.84
N HIS A 1216 -14.91 -32.98 -4.45
CA HIS A 1216 -14.56 -32.77 -5.86
C HIS A 1216 -14.49 -34.10 -6.65
N ASN A 1217 -15.17 -35.13 -6.17
CA ASN A 1217 -15.26 -36.46 -6.79
C ASN A 1217 -13.93 -37.23 -6.89
N GLY A 1218 -12.88 -36.83 -6.16
CA GLY A 1218 -11.68 -37.64 -6.00
C GLY A 1218 -11.97 -38.87 -5.15
N VAL A 1219 -11.43 -40.03 -5.55
CA VAL A 1219 -11.76 -41.33 -4.96
C VAL A 1219 -10.52 -42.02 -4.41
N GLY A 1220 -10.52 -42.25 -3.10
CA GLY A 1220 -9.53 -43.01 -2.35
C GLY A 1220 -10.01 -44.38 -1.92
N TYR A 1221 -9.13 -45.38 -1.86
CA TYR A 1221 -9.50 -46.69 -1.31
C TYR A 1221 -8.28 -47.48 -0.84
N ALA A 1222 -8.52 -48.42 0.09
CA ALA A 1222 -7.53 -49.39 0.53
C ALA A 1222 -8.18 -50.71 0.93
N ILE A 1223 -7.41 -51.79 0.81
CA ILE A 1223 -7.83 -53.14 1.17
C ILE A 1223 -7.05 -53.64 2.38
N LEU A 1224 -7.76 -54.17 3.37
CA LEU A 1224 -7.23 -54.94 4.48
C LEU A 1224 -7.36 -56.43 4.18
N ASN A 1225 -6.22 -57.10 4.05
CA ASN A 1225 -6.08 -58.54 3.89
C ASN A 1225 -5.92 -59.22 5.26
N LEU A 1226 -6.91 -60.03 5.63
CA LEU A 1226 -6.92 -60.73 6.90
C LEU A 1226 -6.33 -62.13 6.74
N GLN A 1227 -5.10 -62.29 7.21
CA GLN A 1227 -4.42 -63.59 7.23
C GLN A 1227 -4.58 -64.26 8.59
N VAL A 1228 -4.93 -65.54 8.62
CA VAL A 1228 -5.01 -66.30 9.85
C VAL A 1228 -3.72 -67.07 10.09
N LYS A 1229 -3.17 -66.94 11.30
CA LYS A 1229 -2.02 -67.71 11.79
C LYS A 1229 -2.45 -68.64 12.92
N ASP A 1230 -1.86 -69.83 12.96
CA ASP A 1230 -1.98 -70.68 14.12
C ASP A 1230 -1.13 -70.12 15.27
N LEU A 1231 -1.78 -69.94 16.41
CA LEU A 1231 -1.09 -69.61 17.66
C LEU A 1231 -0.36 -70.88 18.09
N PHE A 1232 0.97 -70.83 18.24
CA PHE A 1232 1.77 -71.97 18.69
C PHE A 1232 1.11 -72.64 19.90
N ASN A 1233 0.84 -73.96 19.81
CA ASN A 1233 0.62 -74.77 20.99
C ASN A 1233 1.93 -74.76 21.79
N MET A 1234 1.99 -73.95 22.85
CA MET A 1234 2.94 -74.21 23.92
C MET A 1234 2.38 -75.37 24.73
N ASP A 1235 2.96 -76.56 24.54
CA ASP A 1235 2.87 -77.65 25.51
C ASP A 1235 3.65 -77.31 26.79
#